data_AF-A0A9D0QTF4-F1
#
_entry.id   AF-A0A9D0QTF4-F1
#
_cell.length_a   1.000
_cell.length_b   1.000
_cell.length_c   1.000
_cell.angle_alpha   90.00
_cell.angle_beta   90.00
_cell.angle_gamma   90.00
#
_symmetry.space_group_name_H-M   'P 1'
#
loop_
_entity.id
_entity.type
_entity.pdbx_description
1 polymer ?
#
loop_
_entity_poly.entity_id
_entity_poly.type
_entity_poly.pdbx_seq_one_letter_code
_entity_poly.pdbx_strand_id
1 'polypeptide(L)'
;MKRVSDWGRSRMSTIAAIVALSLFVLTGQAGAAVPFTEKNALIKLFQSTGGGSSWQKKTNWNNVRSNVCLWYGVECNSDESHVVRLDLSENSLQGPIPPEIGDLVMLEVLDLHSNQLTGPIPEEIGKLVNLEELQLHKNSLDGPLPAELSDLSKLKYLFLNSNKLTGTIDSVLNVGVANRLYLGGLDLRFNGLHSKDLVLIQSLNAKQIGGDIMATQTLDAGVLRAEPLEQSIRLTWTPVGYLQDGGYIIKVYDEDGALVESARVESRSDTVVEGKSSDNVTVTGLESGTVYSFEVRSFTRPHIDNVNEVTSDGLYTGRFEVSTKDTDSDGDGIQDNMEGKRDGLDTDGDGKLNYLDSDDDGDGIFTRDELPMDRDTDGDGTPDYLDSDDDNDGAKTRDEINPAVGTDPLKKDSDGDGIPDGEEIGADPAYPVDTDGDGNIDARDPDDDGDDIPTREESREADLDGDGVVDYRDADDDGDGLPTKDELPVTRDTDGDGIPDYQDPDDDNDGLATLDELRKLKTDPLRADSDNDGVSDKDEVGGDLEQPVDSDGDGIIDAKDADDDNDGIPTRKEPAAGRLNGDDDGDGLPTSVEVKLGTDPYKRDSDGDGIDDRTEVDNPAAPRDSDGDGTIDALDTDDD
;
A
#
# COMPACT_ATOMS: atom_id res chain seq x y z
N MET A 1 -66.68 33.42 93.34
CA MET A 1 -65.31 32.89 93.11
C MET A 1 -64.71 33.59 91.89
N LYS A 2 -63.37 33.67 91.80
CA LYS A 2 -62.50 34.21 90.72
C LYS A 2 -63.17 34.96 89.54
N ARG A 3 -62.85 36.26 89.39
CA ARG A 3 -63.31 37.14 88.30
C ARG A 3 -62.44 37.04 87.04
N VAL A 4 -63.10 37.17 85.89
CA VAL A 4 -62.59 37.77 84.65
C VAL A 4 -63.25 39.15 84.52
N SER A 5 -62.53 40.22 84.15
CA SER A 5 -63.11 41.43 83.54
C SER A 5 -62.08 42.50 83.13
N ASP A 6 -62.30 42.99 81.92
CA ASP A 6 -61.78 44.15 81.18
C ASP A 6 -61.47 45.53 81.83
N TRP A 7 -60.73 46.33 81.03
CA TRP A 7 -60.83 47.80 80.77
C TRP A 7 -60.40 48.88 81.79
N GLY A 8 -59.53 49.81 81.31
CA GLY A 8 -59.97 51.20 81.09
C GLY A 8 -59.21 52.42 81.67
N ARG A 9 -58.53 53.19 80.77
CA ARG A 9 -58.11 54.63 80.89
C ARG A 9 -56.96 54.94 81.90
N SER A 10 -56.13 55.97 81.75
CA SER A 10 -56.20 57.31 81.11
C SER A 10 -54.76 57.78 80.73
N ARG A 11 -54.45 58.68 79.78
CA ARG A 11 -54.99 60.03 79.50
C ARG A 11 -54.79 60.48 78.03
N MET A 12 -55.62 61.42 77.59
CA MET A 12 -55.48 62.18 76.32
C MET A 12 -54.70 63.50 76.52
N SER A 13 -54.12 64.04 75.42
CA SER A 13 -53.92 65.50 75.23
C SER A 13 -53.89 65.85 73.72
N THR A 14 -54.19 67.11 73.37
CA THR A 14 -54.42 67.64 72.01
C THR A 14 -53.85 69.09 71.87
N ILE A 15 -53.83 69.81 70.74
CA ILE A 15 -54.65 69.72 69.49
C ILE A 15 -53.89 70.21 68.21
N ALA A 16 -54.63 70.22 67.10
CA ALA A 16 -54.48 70.87 65.77
C ALA A 16 -53.76 72.26 65.69
N ALA A 17 -53.39 72.85 64.54
CA ALA A 17 -53.51 72.49 63.10
C ALA A 17 -52.60 73.34 62.15
N ILE A 18 -52.29 72.77 60.97
CA ILE A 18 -52.16 73.36 59.60
C ILE A 18 -51.21 74.57 59.33
N VAL A 19 -50.18 74.34 58.49
CA VAL A 19 -49.92 75.06 57.21
C VAL A 19 -49.36 74.04 56.19
N ALA A 20 -49.70 74.15 54.91
CA ALA A 20 -49.31 73.20 53.85
C ALA A 20 -48.27 73.78 52.88
N LEU A 21 -47.32 72.96 52.40
CA LEU A 21 -46.99 72.79 50.96
C LEU A 21 -45.89 71.73 50.74
N SER A 22 -46.26 70.53 50.27
CA SER A 22 -45.47 69.71 49.33
C SER A 22 -46.16 68.36 49.07
N LEU A 23 -47.09 68.34 48.12
CA LEU A 23 -47.48 67.10 47.45
C LEU A 23 -46.28 66.62 46.62
N PHE A 24 -45.54 65.64 47.13
CA PHE A 24 -44.94 64.65 46.25
C PHE A 24 -45.74 63.36 46.41
N VAL A 25 -46.59 63.11 45.43
CA VAL A 25 -47.16 61.79 45.22
C VAL A 25 -46.02 60.88 44.80
N LEU A 26 -45.45 60.15 45.75
CA LEU A 26 -44.73 58.93 45.44
C LEU A 26 -45.78 57.88 45.07
N THR A 27 -46.23 57.94 43.81
CA THR A 27 -46.56 56.72 43.06
C THR A 27 -45.27 55.92 42.93
N GLY A 28 -44.85 55.29 44.03
CA GLY A 28 -44.02 54.10 43.92
C GLY A 28 -44.89 53.06 43.24
N GLN A 29 -44.66 52.85 41.94
CA GLN A 29 -45.13 51.63 41.31
C GLN A 29 -44.62 50.47 42.17
N ALA A 30 -45.55 49.65 42.66
CA ALA A 30 -45.17 48.29 43.00
C ALA A 30 -44.71 47.68 41.68
N GLY A 31 -43.39 47.48 41.52
CA GLY A 31 -42.86 46.70 40.42
C GLY A 31 -43.59 45.37 40.39
N ALA A 32 -44.01 44.94 39.21
CA ALA A 32 -44.57 43.60 39.08
C ALA A 32 -43.47 42.62 39.48
N ALA A 33 -43.79 41.65 40.35
CA ALA A 33 -42.83 40.65 40.78
C ALA A 33 -42.98 39.41 39.89
N VAL A 34 -41.85 38.75 39.58
CA VAL A 34 -41.79 37.47 38.85
C VAL A 34 -42.95 36.53 39.26
N PRO A 35 -43.79 36.09 38.29
CA PRO A 35 -44.90 35.17 38.53
C PRO A 35 -44.54 33.93 39.33
N PHE A 36 -45.51 33.44 40.11
CA PHE A 36 -45.35 32.20 40.86
C PHE A 36 -45.12 30.97 39.94
N THR A 37 -45.64 31.01 38.71
CA THR A 37 -45.40 29.98 37.69
C THR A 37 -43.92 29.90 37.31
N GLU A 38 -43.30 31.02 36.92
CA GLU A 38 -41.86 31.09 36.59
C GLU A 38 -40.98 30.67 37.78
N LYS A 39 -41.33 31.13 38.99
CA LYS A 39 -40.64 30.71 40.21
C LYS A 39 -40.77 29.22 40.48
N ASN A 40 -41.93 28.62 40.20
CA ASN A 40 -42.15 27.19 40.32
C ASN A 40 -41.37 26.40 39.26
N ALA A 41 -41.31 26.88 38.01
CA ALA A 41 -40.50 26.31 36.94
C ALA A 41 -39.02 26.21 37.32
N LEU A 42 -38.44 27.28 37.87
CA LEU A 42 -37.06 27.26 38.36
C LEU A 42 -36.90 26.29 39.55
N ILE A 43 -37.85 26.23 40.49
CA ILE A 43 -37.80 25.23 41.57
C ILE A 43 -37.87 23.80 41.02
N LYS A 44 -38.66 23.55 39.97
CA LYS A 44 -38.73 22.25 39.29
C LYS A 44 -37.44 21.90 38.58
N LEU A 45 -36.83 22.84 37.86
CA LEU A 45 -35.49 22.68 37.26
C LEU A 45 -34.46 22.31 38.32
N PHE A 46 -34.42 23.03 39.45
CA PHE A 46 -33.51 22.71 40.56
C PHE A 46 -33.75 21.32 41.16
N GLN A 47 -35.00 20.86 41.21
CA GLN A 47 -35.35 19.54 41.75
C GLN A 47 -35.05 18.41 40.77
N SER A 48 -35.32 18.56 39.47
CA SER A 48 -35.08 17.53 38.45
C SER A 48 -33.61 17.40 38.08
N THR A 49 -32.84 18.49 38.13
CA THR A 49 -31.45 18.52 37.63
C THR A 49 -30.37 18.38 38.71
N GLY A 50 -30.71 17.83 39.88
CA GLY A 50 -29.72 17.53 40.94
C GLY A 50 -29.31 18.70 41.85
N GLY A 51 -30.09 19.78 41.91
CA GLY A 51 -29.76 21.02 42.67
C GLY A 51 -29.34 20.84 44.13
N GLY A 52 -29.91 19.85 44.81
CA GLY A 52 -29.53 19.50 46.18
C GLY A 52 -28.07 19.02 46.32
N SER A 53 -27.54 18.34 45.32
CA SER A 53 -26.29 17.56 45.41
C SER A 53 -25.24 17.94 44.35
N SER A 54 -25.57 17.91 43.06
CA SER A 54 -24.59 18.00 41.96
C SER A 54 -24.20 19.44 41.58
N TRP A 55 -25.14 20.38 41.70
CA TRP A 55 -24.93 21.79 41.33
C TRP A 55 -23.80 22.44 42.13
N GLN A 56 -22.85 23.04 41.41
CA GLN A 56 -21.68 23.73 41.98
C GLN A 56 -22.03 25.14 42.49
N LYS A 57 -22.76 25.91 41.67
CA LYS A 57 -23.19 27.29 41.91
C LYS A 57 -24.72 27.30 42.06
N LYS A 58 -25.19 27.63 43.26
CA LYS A 58 -26.63 27.59 43.62
C LYS A 58 -27.07 28.67 44.61
N THR A 59 -26.44 29.84 44.53
CA THR A 59 -26.77 30.98 45.41
C THR A 59 -28.25 31.37 45.29
N ASN A 60 -28.93 31.47 46.44
CA ASN A 60 -30.37 31.76 46.59
C ASN A 60 -31.38 30.76 46.01
N TRP A 61 -30.94 29.72 45.28
CA TRP A 61 -31.82 28.70 44.72
C TRP A 61 -32.59 27.93 45.81
N ASN A 62 -33.79 27.47 45.46
CA ASN A 62 -34.74 26.78 46.36
C ASN A 62 -35.17 27.60 47.62
N ASN A 63 -34.84 28.89 47.69
CA ASN A 63 -35.32 29.77 48.75
C ASN A 63 -36.60 30.49 48.32
N VAL A 64 -37.75 29.90 48.66
CA VAL A 64 -39.09 30.42 48.31
C VAL A 64 -39.37 31.87 48.78
N ARG A 65 -38.59 32.42 49.72
CA ARG A 65 -38.74 33.81 50.21
C ARG A 65 -37.83 34.83 49.54
N SER A 66 -36.84 34.40 48.76
CA SER A 66 -35.94 35.31 48.04
C SER A 66 -36.53 35.81 46.72
N ASN A 67 -36.07 36.97 46.26
CA ASN A 67 -36.30 37.46 44.91
C ASN A 67 -35.59 36.53 43.92
N VAL A 68 -36.30 36.09 42.87
CA VAL A 68 -35.80 35.18 41.84
C VAL A 68 -34.71 35.85 41.00
N CYS A 69 -34.79 37.17 40.79
CA CYS A 69 -33.78 37.96 40.08
C CYS A 69 -32.42 38.08 40.83
N LEU A 70 -32.30 37.45 42.00
CA LEU A 70 -31.05 37.34 42.77
C LEU A 70 -30.54 35.90 42.83
N TRP A 71 -31.14 34.96 42.09
CA TRP A 71 -30.70 33.57 42.02
C TRP A 71 -29.52 33.48 41.06
N TYR A 72 -28.53 32.63 41.37
CA TYR A 72 -27.37 32.45 40.50
C TYR A 72 -27.84 32.07 39.09
N GLY A 73 -27.36 32.77 38.06
CA GLY A 73 -27.71 32.49 36.67
C GLY A 73 -29.07 33.02 36.21
N VAL A 74 -29.86 33.69 37.06
CA VAL A 74 -31.17 34.23 36.69
C VAL A 74 -31.07 35.74 36.47
N GLU A 75 -31.46 36.19 35.27
CA GLU A 75 -31.58 37.60 34.92
C GLU A 75 -33.04 37.94 34.57
N CYS A 76 -33.52 39.06 35.10
CA CYS A 76 -34.89 39.55 34.89
C CYS A 76 -34.90 40.79 34.00
N ASN A 77 -36.07 41.07 33.41
CA ASN A 77 -36.31 42.32 32.70
C ASN A 77 -36.21 43.56 33.63
N SER A 78 -36.18 44.75 33.01
CA SER A 78 -35.87 46.02 33.68
C SER A 78 -36.81 46.46 34.81
N ASP A 79 -37.99 45.84 34.93
CA ASP A 79 -38.96 46.10 36.01
C ASP A 79 -39.11 44.92 36.99
N GLU A 80 -38.20 43.93 36.93
CA GLU A 80 -38.14 42.71 37.76
C GLU A 80 -39.42 41.83 37.70
N SER A 81 -40.17 41.94 36.60
CA SER A 81 -41.47 41.30 36.42
C SER A 81 -41.42 39.93 35.77
N HIS A 82 -40.37 39.61 35.02
CA HIS A 82 -40.22 38.33 34.31
C HIS A 82 -38.75 37.93 34.18
N VAL A 83 -38.49 36.63 34.16
CA VAL A 83 -37.17 36.06 33.84
C VAL A 83 -36.94 36.14 32.32
N VAL A 84 -35.81 36.70 31.91
CA VAL A 84 -35.42 36.88 30.49
C VAL A 84 -34.14 36.14 30.11
N ARG A 85 -33.24 35.87 31.06
CA ARG A 85 -32.06 35.02 30.83
C ARG A 85 -31.91 34.01 31.96
N LEU A 86 -31.62 32.76 31.58
CA LEU A 86 -31.25 31.69 32.49
C LEU A 86 -29.93 31.07 32.00
N ASP A 87 -28.89 31.23 32.81
CA ASP A 87 -27.53 30.80 32.53
C ASP A 87 -27.03 29.90 33.66
N LEU A 88 -27.10 28.59 33.42
CA LEU A 88 -26.62 27.53 34.32
C LEU A 88 -25.56 26.67 33.63
N SER A 89 -24.82 27.28 32.72
CA SER A 89 -23.64 26.72 32.07
C SER A 89 -22.60 26.22 33.07
N GLU A 90 -21.90 25.14 32.72
CA GLU A 90 -20.75 24.59 33.49
C GLU A 90 -21.04 24.38 34.99
N ASN A 91 -22.22 23.83 35.33
CA ASN A 91 -22.70 23.80 36.71
C ASN A 91 -22.98 22.38 37.27
N SER A 92 -22.67 21.33 36.50
CA SER A 92 -22.92 19.92 36.84
C SER A 92 -24.39 19.58 37.14
N LEU A 93 -25.32 20.15 36.36
CA LEU A 93 -26.71 19.71 36.31
C LEU A 93 -26.77 18.25 35.82
N GLN A 94 -27.60 17.41 36.44
CA GLN A 94 -27.74 15.98 36.12
C GLN A 94 -29.21 15.58 36.04
N GLY A 95 -29.62 14.81 35.03
CA GLY A 95 -31.01 14.40 34.83
C GLY A 95 -31.78 15.30 33.85
N PRO A 96 -33.11 15.20 33.76
CA PRO A 96 -33.87 15.81 32.67
C PRO A 96 -34.20 17.29 32.87
N ILE A 97 -34.25 18.00 31.74
CA ILE A 97 -34.89 19.31 31.64
C ILE A 97 -36.40 19.10 31.87
N PRO A 98 -37.02 19.74 32.87
CA PRO A 98 -38.42 19.48 33.18
C PRO A 98 -39.36 20.25 32.23
N PRO A 99 -40.53 19.69 31.88
CA PRO A 99 -41.60 20.36 31.12
C PRO A 99 -41.94 21.78 31.59
N GLU A 100 -41.87 22.03 32.91
CA GLU A 100 -42.16 23.36 33.47
C GLU A 100 -41.20 24.47 32.99
N ILE A 101 -40.08 24.16 32.33
CA ILE A 101 -39.21 25.17 31.70
C ILE A 101 -39.99 26.08 30.74
N GLY A 102 -41.02 25.54 30.07
CA GLY A 102 -41.89 26.29 29.15
C GLY A 102 -42.79 27.34 29.81
N ASP A 103 -42.88 27.39 31.14
CA ASP A 103 -43.61 28.45 31.86
C ASP A 103 -42.82 29.78 31.88
N LEU A 104 -41.53 29.78 31.52
CA LEU A 104 -40.67 30.97 31.41
C LEU A 104 -40.95 31.75 30.10
N VAL A 105 -42.21 32.04 29.77
CA VAL A 105 -42.63 32.51 28.43
C VAL A 105 -41.98 33.81 27.91
N MET A 106 -41.34 34.58 28.79
CA MET A 106 -40.59 35.81 28.45
C MET A 106 -39.07 35.58 28.29
N LEU A 107 -38.59 34.35 28.41
CA LEU A 107 -37.18 33.99 28.29
C LEU A 107 -36.67 34.29 26.88
N GLU A 108 -35.56 35.03 26.81
CA GLU A 108 -34.83 35.40 25.60
C GLU A 108 -33.57 34.55 25.43
N VAL A 109 -32.94 34.11 26.54
CA VAL A 109 -31.78 33.21 26.52
C VAL A 109 -31.91 32.07 27.52
N LEU A 110 -31.72 30.84 27.04
CA LEU A 110 -31.55 29.64 27.84
C LEU A 110 -30.18 29.00 27.55
N ASP A 111 -29.28 29.09 28.53
CA ASP A 111 -27.97 28.45 28.48
C ASP A 111 -27.84 27.41 29.60
N LEU A 112 -27.77 26.14 29.18
CA LEU A 112 -27.54 24.97 30.04
C LEU A 112 -26.33 24.14 29.53
N HIS A 113 -25.42 24.74 28.76
CA HIS A 113 -24.33 24.00 28.12
C HIS A 113 -23.27 23.47 29.10
N SER A 114 -22.49 22.46 28.68
CA SER A 114 -21.43 21.83 29.48
C SER A 114 -21.95 21.29 30.84
N ASN A 115 -23.03 20.51 30.79
CA ASN A 115 -23.63 19.85 31.96
C ASN A 115 -23.75 18.32 31.70
N GLN A 116 -24.46 17.60 32.59
CA GLN A 116 -24.73 16.16 32.47
C GLN A 116 -26.24 15.89 32.37
N LEU A 117 -26.97 16.77 31.66
CA LEU A 117 -28.41 16.61 31.44
C LEU A 117 -28.68 15.39 30.55
N THR A 118 -29.76 14.66 30.80
CA THR A 118 -30.14 13.42 30.12
C THR A 118 -31.61 13.42 29.70
N GLY A 119 -32.02 12.49 28.83
CA GLY A 119 -33.39 12.42 28.33
C GLY A 119 -33.65 13.44 27.21
N PRO A 120 -34.91 13.53 26.74
CA PRO A 120 -35.28 14.38 25.62
C PRO A 120 -35.37 15.86 25.97
N ILE A 121 -35.24 16.70 24.94
CA ILE A 121 -35.64 18.11 25.00
C ILE A 121 -37.18 18.15 25.08
N PRO A 122 -37.79 18.75 26.12
CA PRO A 122 -39.25 18.74 26.29
C PRO A 122 -39.97 19.56 25.21
N GLU A 123 -41.14 19.07 24.75
CA GLU A 123 -42.00 19.76 23.77
C GLU A 123 -42.40 21.17 24.24
N GLU A 124 -42.52 21.38 25.55
CA GLU A 124 -42.83 22.67 26.14
C GLU A 124 -41.80 23.77 25.86
N ILE A 125 -40.60 23.44 25.35
CA ILE A 125 -39.62 24.43 24.91
C ILE A 125 -40.23 25.40 23.89
N GLY A 126 -41.14 24.95 23.01
CA GLY A 126 -41.79 25.81 22.00
C GLY A 126 -42.68 26.91 22.58
N LYS A 127 -43.07 26.83 23.86
CA LYS A 127 -43.80 27.90 24.56
C LYS A 127 -42.95 29.16 24.76
N LEU A 128 -41.62 29.03 24.68
CA LEU A 128 -40.66 30.12 24.86
C LEU A 128 -40.56 30.99 23.60
N VAL A 129 -41.68 31.52 23.11
CA VAL A 129 -41.78 32.25 21.83
C VAL A 129 -40.91 33.52 21.73
N ASN A 130 -40.35 33.98 22.86
CA ASN A 130 -39.39 35.09 22.92
C ASN A 130 -37.92 34.66 22.81
N LEU A 131 -37.63 33.35 22.85
CA LEU A 131 -36.28 32.82 22.92
C LEU A 131 -35.48 33.15 21.65
N GLU A 132 -34.34 33.80 21.83
CA GLU A 132 -33.39 34.17 20.79
C GLU A 132 -32.18 33.23 20.77
N GLU A 133 -31.83 32.64 21.91
CA GLU A 133 -30.64 31.80 22.09
C GLU A 133 -30.98 30.56 22.95
N LEU A 134 -30.74 29.37 22.38
CA LEU A 134 -30.86 28.07 23.05
C LEU A 134 -29.52 27.33 22.98
N GLN A 135 -28.84 27.22 24.12
CA GLN A 135 -27.59 26.47 24.25
C GLN A 135 -27.77 25.24 25.15
N LEU A 136 -27.77 24.06 24.54
CA LEU A 136 -27.86 22.75 25.23
C LEU A 136 -26.65 21.84 24.90
N HIS A 137 -25.67 22.35 24.16
CA HIS A 137 -24.50 21.60 23.72
C HIS A 137 -23.64 21.06 24.89
N LYS A 138 -22.88 19.98 24.64
CA LYS A 138 -22.09 19.25 25.66
C LYS A 138 -22.95 18.83 26.86
N ASN A 139 -23.96 18.02 26.57
CA ASN A 139 -24.79 17.32 27.56
C ASN A 139 -24.93 15.85 27.11
N SER A 140 -25.81 15.07 27.73
CA SER A 140 -26.15 13.70 27.34
C SER A 140 -27.63 13.59 26.95
N LEU A 141 -28.20 14.64 26.35
CA LEU A 141 -29.60 14.67 25.89
C LEU A 141 -29.79 13.71 24.73
N ASP A 142 -30.91 12.99 24.73
CA ASP A 142 -31.20 11.87 23.82
C ASP A 142 -32.54 12.01 23.09
N GLY A 143 -32.77 11.16 22.08
CA GLY A 143 -34.01 11.14 21.31
C GLY A 143 -34.15 12.27 20.28
N PRO A 144 -35.36 12.42 19.70
CA PRO A 144 -35.62 13.38 18.63
C PRO A 144 -35.74 14.82 19.12
N LEU A 145 -35.47 15.77 18.21
CA LEU A 145 -35.82 17.17 18.43
C LEU A 145 -37.35 17.34 18.46
N PRO A 146 -37.93 18.05 19.45
CA PRO A 146 -39.37 18.32 19.47
C PRO A 146 -39.77 19.24 18.32
N ALA A 147 -40.90 18.95 17.67
CA ALA A 147 -41.40 19.72 16.51
C ALA A 147 -41.72 21.19 16.88
N GLU A 148 -42.07 21.40 18.13
CA GLU A 148 -42.37 22.67 18.80
C GLU A 148 -41.16 23.63 18.81
N LEU A 149 -39.94 23.15 18.58
CA LEU A 149 -38.76 24.00 18.37
C LEU A 149 -38.94 24.91 17.13
N SER A 150 -39.76 24.48 16.15
CA SER A 150 -40.12 25.30 14.99
C SER A 150 -40.95 26.55 15.35
N ASP A 151 -41.69 26.54 16.47
CA ASP A 151 -42.51 27.67 16.96
C ASP A 151 -41.69 28.83 17.56
N LEU A 152 -40.40 28.61 17.82
CA LEU A 152 -39.46 29.60 18.40
C LEU A 152 -39.13 30.73 17.40
N SER A 153 -40.11 31.59 17.12
CA SER A 153 -40.09 32.56 16.03
C SER A 153 -38.95 33.59 16.06
N LYS A 154 -38.35 33.84 17.24
CA LYS A 154 -37.22 34.76 17.43
C LYS A 154 -35.85 34.08 17.48
N LEU A 155 -35.77 32.76 17.38
CA LEU A 155 -34.53 32.01 17.57
C LEU A 155 -33.47 32.39 16.53
N LYS A 156 -32.30 32.83 17.00
CA LYS A 156 -31.14 33.26 16.22
C LYS A 156 -29.94 32.31 16.40
N TYR A 157 -29.84 31.70 17.58
CA TYR A 157 -28.75 30.80 17.99
C TYR A 157 -29.31 29.49 18.54
N LEU A 158 -28.85 28.36 17.99
CA LEU A 158 -29.23 27.02 18.39
C LEU A 158 -27.99 26.11 18.44
N PHE A 159 -27.50 25.82 19.63
CA PHE A 159 -26.31 24.98 19.85
C PHE A 159 -26.70 23.70 20.60
N LEU A 160 -26.71 22.58 19.87
CA LEU A 160 -27.11 21.24 20.32
C LEU A 160 -26.00 20.20 20.18
N ASN A 161 -24.82 20.60 19.68
CA ASN A 161 -23.70 19.70 19.40
C ASN A 161 -23.23 18.93 20.64
N SER A 162 -22.58 17.79 20.40
CA SER A 162 -21.99 16.95 21.45
C SER A 162 -23.05 16.48 22.47
N ASN A 163 -24.08 15.79 21.96
CA ASN A 163 -25.17 15.16 22.71
C ASN A 163 -25.40 13.72 22.16
N LYS A 164 -26.57 13.13 22.43
CA LYS A 164 -27.05 11.83 21.91
C LYS A 164 -28.36 11.98 21.11
N LEU A 165 -28.61 13.15 20.53
CA LEU A 165 -29.86 13.44 19.82
C LEU A 165 -29.91 12.65 18.51
N THR A 166 -31.06 12.06 18.17
CA THR A 166 -31.23 11.18 17.00
C THR A 166 -32.45 11.58 16.17
N GLY A 167 -32.66 10.93 15.02
CA GLY A 167 -33.88 11.13 14.22
C GLY A 167 -33.83 12.27 13.21
N THR A 168 -34.93 12.44 12.47
CA THR A 168 -35.03 13.39 11.37
C THR A 168 -35.20 14.83 11.85
N ILE A 169 -34.49 15.76 11.20
CA ILE A 169 -34.65 17.21 11.40
C ILE A 169 -35.68 17.85 10.45
N ASP A 170 -36.25 17.09 9.50
CA ASP A 170 -37.01 17.61 8.35
C ASP A 170 -38.26 18.42 8.76
N SER A 171 -38.98 17.96 9.77
CA SER A 171 -40.16 18.66 10.32
C SER A 171 -39.80 19.82 11.26
N VAL A 172 -38.61 19.78 11.86
CA VAL A 172 -38.24 20.61 13.01
C VAL A 172 -37.42 21.84 12.60
N LEU A 173 -36.37 21.64 11.80
CA LEU A 173 -35.41 22.68 11.43
C LEU A 173 -35.65 23.24 10.02
N ASN A 174 -36.91 23.21 9.57
CA ASN A 174 -37.35 23.60 8.23
C ASN A 174 -36.77 24.95 7.73
N VAL A 175 -36.88 25.23 6.42
CA VAL A 175 -36.32 26.44 5.78
C VAL A 175 -36.74 27.76 6.47
N GLY A 176 -37.91 27.81 7.12
CA GLY A 176 -38.33 28.95 7.94
C GLY A 176 -37.46 29.17 9.18
N VAL A 177 -37.06 28.08 9.86
CA VAL A 177 -36.11 28.07 10.98
C VAL A 177 -34.72 28.46 10.48
N ALA A 178 -34.22 27.83 9.41
CA ALA A 178 -32.92 28.16 8.83
C ALA A 178 -32.78 29.66 8.47
N ASN A 179 -33.85 30.27 7.94
CA ASN A 179 -33.85 31.68 7.56
C ASN A 179 -33.73 32.67 8.74
N ARG A 180 -34.26 32.35 9.93
CA ARG A 180 -34.18 33.22 11.11
C ARG A 180 -32.86 33.11 11.90
N LEU A 181 -32.17 31.98 11.79
CA LEU A 181 -30.85 31.79 12.41
C LEU A 181 -29.80 32.71 11.78
N TYR A 182 -28.83 33.15 12.59
CA TYR A 182 -27.69 33.95 12.12
C TYR A 182 -26.61 33.08 11.47
N LEU A 183 -25.65 33.71 10.77
CA LEU A 183 -24.45 33.02 10.28
C LEU A 183 -23.60 32.59 11.49
N GLY A 184 -23.26 31.30 11.58
CA GLY A 184 -22.68 30.72 12.79
C GLY A 184 -23.68 30.60 13.96
N GLY A 185 -24.98 30.72 13.70
CA GLY A 185 -26.06 30.59 14.68
C GLY A 185 -26.59 29.18 14.86
N LEU A 186 -25.91 28.16 14.32
CA LEU A 186 -26.30 26.76 14.42
C LEU A 186 -25.08 25.89 14.71
N ASP A 187 -25.20 24.94 15.63
CA ASP A 187 -24.24 23.84 15.78
C ASP A 187 -24.96 22.55 16.19
N LEU A 188 -25.05 21.61 15.25
CA LEU A 188 -25.70 20.30 15.41
C LEU A 188 -24.71 19.12 15.47
N ARG A 189 -23.40 19.39 15.35
CA ARG A 189 -22.38 18.35 15.12
C ARG A 189 -22.30 17.33 16.25
N PHE A 190 -21.81 16.13 15.94
CA PHE A 190 -21.59 15.06 16.93
C PHE A 190 -22.88 14.66 17.66
N ASN A 191 -23.87 14.23 16.87
CA ASN A 191 -25.13 13.64 17.29
C ASN A 191 -25.43 12.43 16.37
N GLY A 192 -26.68 11.99 16.27
CA GLY A 192 -27.20 11.04 15.27
C GLY A 192 -28.38 11.61 14.48
N LEU A 193 -28.35 12.92 14.19
CA LEU A 193 -29.42 13.63 13.48
C LEU A 193 -29.30 13.44 11.96
N HIS A 194 -30.42 13.30 11.25
CA HIS A 194 -30.41 13.06 9.80
C HIS A 194 -31.48 13.83 9.02
N SER A 195 -31.28 13.93 7.71
CA SER A 195 -32.21 14.51 6.74
C SER A 195 -32.01 13.85 5.38
N LYS A 196 -33.08 13.76 4.59
CA LYS A 196 -33.00 13.41 3.15
C LYS A 196 -33.32 14.61 2.24
N ASP A 197 -33.61 15.77 2.80
CA ASP A 197 -33.88 17.01 2.06
C ASP A 197 -32.58 17.80 1.83
N LEU A 198 -32.04 17.68 0.62
CA LEU A 198 -30.82 18.39 0.21
C LEU A 198 -30.96 19.92 0.24
N VAL A 199 -32.18 20.47 0.03
CA VAL A 199 -32.43 21.92 0.08
C VAL A 199 -32.41 22.40 1.53
N LEU A 200 -32.95 21.60 2.44
CA LEU A 200 -32.89 21.84 3.88
C LEU A 200 -31.45 21.79 4.38
N ILE A 201 -30.70 20.73 4.05
CA ILE A 201 -29.29 20.55 4.40
C ILE A 201 -28.46 21.76 3.93
N GLN A 202 -28.60 22.18 2.67
CA GLN A 202 -27.92 23.38 2.14
C GLN A 202 -28.28 24.67 2.90
N SER A 203 -29.57 24.83 3.25
CA SER A 203 -30.06 26.00 3.99
C SER A 203 -29.50 26.06 5.42
N LEU A 204 -29.34 24.91 6.07
CA LEU A 204 -28.77 24.79 7.43
C LEU A 204 -27.24 24.87 7.42
N ASN A 205 -26.56 24.31 6.41
CA ASN A 205 -25.10 24.42 6.22
C ASN A 205 -24.65 25.88 6.08
N ALA A 206 -25.49 26.76 5.53
CA ALA A 206 -25.22 28.20 5.49
C ALA A 206 -25.25 28.90 6.88
N LYS A 207 -25.72 28.21 7.92
CA LYS A 207 -25.85 28.70 9.31
C LYS A 207 -24.94 27.96 10.30
N GLN A 208 -24.63 26.70 9.99
CA GLN A 208 -23.85 25.75 10.78
C GLN A 208 -22.40 26.21 11.01
N ILE A 209 -21.92 26.07 12.24
CA ILE A 209 -20.49 26.14 12.59
C ILE A 209 -19.83 24.82 12.16
N GLY A 210 -18.73 24.92 11.39
CA GLY A 210 -17.96 23.75 10.95
C GLY A 210 -18.38 23.14 9.62
N GLY A 211 -19.29 23.76 8.86
CA GLY A 211 -19.61 23.36 7.49
C GLY A 211 -20.81 22.43 7.38
N ASP A 212 -20.60 21.20 6.91
CA ASP A 212 -21.69 20.28 6.62
C ASP A 212 -22.28 19.64 7.89
N ILE A 213 -23.60 19.80 8.08
CA ILE A 213 -24.34 19.26 9.23
C ILE A 213 -24.30 17.73 9.29
N MET A 214 -24.19 17.05 8.15
CA MET A 214 -24.24 15.58 8.06
C MET A 214 -22.87 14.91 8.30
N ALA A 215 -21.76 15.59 8.04
CA ALA A 215 -20.41 15.03 8.09
C ALA A 215 -19.92 14.55 9.48
N THR A 216 -20.68 14.80 10.55
CA THR A 216 -20.35 14.46 11.95
C THR A 216 -21.50 13.75 12.67
N GLN A 217 -22.43 13.16 11.93
CA GLN A 217 -23.60 12.48 12.48
C GLN A 217 -23.38 10.96 12.49
N THR A 218 -23.83 10.33 13.58
CA THR A 218 -23.92 8.87 13.71
C THR A 218 -25.19 8.42 13.01
N LEU A 219 -25.11 8.31 11.68
CA LEU A 219 -26.22 7.93 10.81
C LEU A 219 -26.46 6.41 10.84
N ASP A 220 -27.66 5.96 10.48
CA ASP A 220 -27.84 4.52 10.21
C ASP A 220 -27.00 4.06 9.00
N ALA A 221 -26.71 2.77 8.97
CA ALA A 221 -26.21 2.09 7.77
C ALA A 221 -27.19 2.30 6.59
N GLY A 222 -26.70 2.26 5.35
CA GLY A 222 -27.51 2.52 4.17
C GLY A 222 -28.41 1.36 3.74
N VAL A 223 -28.31 0.94 2.47
CA VAL A 223 -29.22 -0.09 1.93
C VAL A 223 -28.85 -1.46 2.47
N LEU A 224 -29.57 -1.94 3.49
CA LEU A 224 -29.44 -3.31 4.00
C LEU A 224 -29.96 -4.32 2.96
N ARG A 225 -29.12 -5.30 2.64
CA ARG A 225 -29.41 -6.51 1.85
C ARG A 225 -29.03 -7.72 2.68
N ALA A 226 -29.56 -8.88 2.30
CA ALA A 226 -29.20 -10.14 2.91
C ALA A 226 -29.14 -11.25 1.87
N GLU A 227 -28.19 -12.15 2.06
CA GLU A 227 -27.93 -13.36 1.29
C GLU A 227 -28.10 -14.56 2.24
N PRO A 228 -29.20 -15.34 2.09
CA PRO A 228 -29.47 -16.51 2.92
C PRO A 228 -28.45 -17.63 2.69
N LEU A 229 -27.88 -18.14 3.77
CA LEU A 229 -26.93 -19.27 3.79
C LEU A 229 -27.51 -20.40 4.67
N GLU A 230 -26.85 -21.56 4.79
CA GLU A 230 -27.30 -22.59 5.74
C GLU A 230 -27.04 -22.14 7.19
N GLN A 231 -28.10 -22.19 8.02
CA GLN A 231 -28.10 -21.80 9.45
C GLN A 231 -27.55 -20.40 9.75
N SER A 232 -27.43 -19.55 8.72
CA SER A 232 -26.74 -18.28 8.76
C SER A 232 -27.23 -17.34 7.65
N ILE A 233 -26.80 -16.09 7.70
CA ILE A 233 -27.15 -15.09 6.69
C ILE A 233 -26.05 -14.05 6.57
N ARG A 234 -25.62 -13.74 5.34
CA ARG A 234 -24.68 -12.66 5.08
C ARG A 234 -25.45 -11.37 4.85
N LEU A 235 -25.30 -10.42 5.78
CA LEU A 235 -25.86 -9.08 5.67
C LEU A 235 -24.85 -8.16 4.95
N THR A 236 -25.33 -7.30 4.05
CA THR A 236 -24.51 -6.24 3.43
C THR A 236 -25.24 -4.90 3.50
N TRP A 237 -24.52 -3.80 3.70
CA TRP A 237 -25.05 -2.44 3.82
C TRP A 237 -24.11 -1.40 3.21
N THR A 238 -24.59 -0.18 3.02
CA THR A 238 -23.72 0.94 2.62
C THR A 238 -23.07 1.56 3.86
N PRO A 239 -21.72 1.66 3.93
CA PRO A 239 -21.02 2.30 5.05
C PRO A 239 -21.42 3.77 5.28
N VAL A 240 -21.31 4.22 6.53
CA VAL A 240 -21.56 5.61 6.92
C VAL A 240 -20.33 6.48 6.69
N GLY A 241 -20.52 7.73 6.24
CA GLY A 241 -19.41 8.64 5.92
C GLY A 241 -18.63 9.19 7.14
N TYR A 242 -19.18 9.07 8.37
CA TYR A 242 -18.56 9.60 9.58
C TYR A 242 -17.68 8.56 10.30
N LEU A 243 -16.47 8.36 9.78
CA LEU A 243 -15.55 7.26 10.13
C LEU A 243 -14.81 7.38 11.48
N GLN A 244 -15.24 8.23 12.42
CA GLN A 244 -14.65 8.23 13.78
C GLN A 244 -14.97 6.94 14.55
N ASP A 245 -14.11 6.57 15.51
CA ASP A 245 -14.12 5.32 16.28
C ASP A 245 -15.53 4.85 16.68
N GLY A 246 -15.78 3.57 16.42
CA GLY A 246 -17.09 2.94 16.42
C GLY A 246 -17.24 1.96 15.26
N GLY A 247 -18.48 1.57 14.99
CA GLY A 247 -18.79 0.51 14.02
C GLY A 247 -20.29 0.28 13.93
N TYR A 248 -20.72 -0.97 13.84
CA TYR A 248 -22.13 -1.37 13.73
C TYR A 248 -22.54 -2.34 14.83
N ILE A 249 -23.75 -2.16 15.35
CA ILE A 249 -24.44 -3.08 16.25
C ILE A 249 -25.49 -3.81 15.44
N ILE A 250 -25.42 -5.14 15.44
CA ILE A 250 -26.33 -6.05 14.77
C ILE A 250 -27.25 -6.67 15.82
N LYS A 251 -28.56 -6.55 15.64
CA LYS A 251 -29.55 -7.29 16.44
C LYS A 251 -30.43 -8.14 15.56
N VAL A 252 -30.74 -9.33 16.05
CA VAL A 252 -31.55 -10.33 15.37
C VAL A 252 -32.80 -10.61 16.20
N TYR A 253 -33.94 -10.59 15.52
CA TYR A 253 -35.25 -10.83 16.11
C TYR A 253 -35.95 -11.97 15.36
N ASP A 254 -36.68 -12.82 16.09
CA ASP A 254 -37.52 -13.87 15.50
C ASP A 254 -38.83 -13.32 14.89
N GLU A 255 -39.71 -14.21 14.42
CA GLU A 255 -41.02 -13.83 13.87
C GLU A 255 -41.95 -13.14 14.89
N ASP A 256 -41.81 -13.45 16.18
CA ASP A 256 -42.59 -12.86 17.28
C ASP A 256 -41.98 -11.53 17.80
N GLY A 257 -40.78 -11.16 17.31
CA GLY A 257 -40.04 -9.95 17.68
C GLY A 257 -39.23 -10.08 18.97
N ALA A 258 -38.95 -11.30 19.44
CA ALA A 258 -38.03 -11.54 20.55
C ALA A 258 -36.57 -11.57 20.07
N LEU A 259 -35.64 -11.14 20.92
CA LEU A 259 -34.21 -11.10 20.59
C LEU A 259 -33.64 -12.53 20.55
N VAL A 260 -32.94 -12.85 19.47
CA VAL A 260 -32.38 -14.19 19.23
C VAL A 260 -31.00 -14.29 19.89
N GLU A 261 -30.97 -14.72 21.15
CA GLU A 261 -29.71 -14.85 21.93
C GLU A 261 -28.76 -15.95 21.41
N SER A 262 -29.20 -16.82 20.48
CA SER A 262 -28.34 -17.78 19.78
C SER A 262 -27.55 -17.17 18.62
N ALA A 263 -27.99 -16.04 18.07
CA ALA A 263 -27.36 -15.42 16.92
C ALA A 263 -25.95 -14.94 17.26
N ARG A 264 -24.97 -15.22 16.39
CA ARG A 264 -23.57 -14.82 16.56
C ARG A 264 -23.11 -14.06 15.33
N VAL A 265 -22.24 -13.08 15.57
CA VAL A 265 -21.58 -12.28 14.54
C VAL A 265 -20.14 -12.76 14.48
N GLU A 266 -19.68 -13.25 13.33
CA GLU A 266 -18.38 -13.94 13.22
C GLU A 266 -17.19 -13.03 13.58
N SER A 267 -17.33 -11.72 13.35
CA SER A 267 -16.33 -10.70 13.67
C SER A 267 -16.37 -10.23 15.15
N ARG A 268 -16.05 -11.13 16.10
CA ARG A 268 -15.71 -10.86 17.53
C ARG A 268 -16.66 -9.95 18.36
N SER A 269 -17.15 -10.53 19.45
CA SER A 269 -18.15 -10.00 20.39
C SER A 269 -19.56 -10.03 19.79
N ASP A 270 -20.50 -10.65 20.53
CA ASP A 270 -21.65 -11.39 19.96
C ASP A 270 -22.65 -10.57 19.11
N THR A 271 -22.50 -9.25 18.98
CA THR A 271 -23.39 -8.34 18.23
C THR A 271 -22.70 -7.15 17.56
N VAL A 272 -21.36 -7.05 17.54
CA VAL A 272 -20.67 -5.81 17.12
C VAL A 272 -19.68 -6.06 15.97
N VAL A 273 -19.76 -5.22 14.94
CA VAL A 273 -18.77 -5.11 13.87
C VAL A 273 -17.94 -3.86 14.13
N GLU A 274 -16.65 -4.01 14.44
CA GLU A 274 -15.73 -2.89 14.60
C GLU A 274 -15.43 -2.21 13.24
N GLY A 275 -15.20 -0.90 13.28
CA GLY A 275 -14.90 -0.10 12.08
C GLY A 275 -16.15 0.27 11.29
N LYS A 276 -16.34 1.57 11.04
CA LYS A 276 -17.47 2.07 10.24
C LYS A 276 -17.29 1.90 8.73
N SER A 277 -16.09 1.58 8.27
CA SER A 277 -15.82 1.22 6.87
C SER A 277 -16.39 -0.15 6.49
N SER A 278 -16.63 -1.03 7.47
CA SER A 278 -17.20 -2.35 7.27
C SER A 278 -18.60 -2.26 6.64
N ASP A 279 -18.82 -3.06 5.60
CA ASP A 279 -20.01 -3.03 4.72
C ASP A 279 -20.78 -4.36 4.72
N ASN A 280 -20.27 -5.38 5.40
CA ASN A 280 -20.86 -6.71 5.45
C ASN A 280 -20.61 -7.40 6.79
N VAL A 281 -21.44 -8.41 7.11
CA VAL A 281 -21.13 -9.43 8.12
C VAL A 281 -22.00 -10.69 7.96
N THR A 282 -21.44 -11.85 8.26
CA THR A 282 -22.18 -13.10 8.44
C THR A 282 -22.76 -13.18 9.87
N VAL A 283 -24.03 -13.57 9.95
CA VAL A 283 -24.72 -13.88 11.21
C VAL A 283 -25.04 -15.37 11.24
N THR A 284 -24.48 -16.09 12.20
CA THR A 284 -24.64 -17.55 12.39
C THR A 284 -25.48 -17.87 13.62
N GLY A 285 -25.76 -19.15 13.88
CA GLY A 285 -26.58 -19.59 15.02
C GLY A 285 -28.08 -19.37 14.83
N LEU A 286 -28.53 -19.38 13.57
CA LEU A 286 -29.91 -19.21 13.14
C LEU A 286 -30.53 -20.56 12.74
N GLU A 287 -31.83 -20.72 12.95
CA GLU A 287 -32.54 -21.92 12.51
C GLU A 287 -32.85 -21.84 11.00
N SER A 288 -32.51 -22.90 10.29
CA SER A 288 -32.76 -23.03 8.85
C SER A 288 -34.26 -23.06 8.55
N GLY A 289 -34.70 -22.28 7.56
CA GLY A 289 -36.12 -22.13 7.20
C GLY A 289 -36.92 -21.22 8.14
N THR A 290 -36.26 -20.52 9.07
CA THR A 290 -36.89 -19.51 9.94
C THR A 290 -36.68 -18.10 9.37
N VAL A 291 -37.71 -17.26 9.49
CA VAL A 291 -37.67 -15.85 9.07
C VAL A 291 -37.26 -14.97 10.24
N TYR A 292 -36.19 -14.21 10.07
CA TYR A 292 -35.66 -13.30 11.08
C TYR A 292 -35.76 -11.84 10.62
N SER A 293 -35.83 -10.92 11.59
CA SER A 293 -35.73 -9.48 11.36
C SER A 293 -34.41 -8.97 11.91
N PHE A 294 -33.69 -8.18 11.12
CA PHE A 294 -32.36 -7.69 11.42
C PHE A 294 -32.38 -6.17 11.56
N GLU A 295 -31.70 -5.68 12.58
CA GLU A 295 -31.48 -4.26 12.84
C GLU A 295 -29.97 -3.98 12.81
N VAL A 296 -29.54 -3.08 11.93
CA VAL A 296 -28.14 -2.63 11.82
C VAL A 296 -28.07 -1.15 12.19
N ARG A 297 -27.49 -0.84 13.36
CA ARG A 297 -27.29 0.55 13.84
C ARG A 297 -25.82 0.88 13.83
N SER A 298 -25.42 2.07 13.36
CA SER A 298 -24.04 2.52 13.60
C SER A 298 -23.92 3.10 15.01
N PHE A 299 -22.71 3.06 15.57
CA PHE A 299 -22.38 3.73 16.82
C PHE A 299 -21.07 4.49 16.71
N THR A 300 -20.94 5.58 17.48
CA THR A 300 -19.71 6.34 17.67
C THR A 300 -19.34 6.29 19.15
N ARG A 301 -18.10 5.90 19.47
CA ARG A 301 -17.57 5.89 20.84
C ARG A 301 -17.28 7.31 21.35
N PRO A 302 -17.21 7.53 22.68
CA PRO A 302 -16.74 8.79 23.25
C PRO A 302 -15.37 9.23 22.70
N HIS A 303 -15.30 10.47 22.23
CA HIS A 303 -14.10 11.08 21.64
C HIS A 303 -13.94 12.55 22.10
N ILE A 304 -12.93 13.25 21.58
CA ILE A 304 -12.56 14.60 22.03
C ILE A 304 -13.67 15.66 21.82
N ASP A 305 -14.48 15.53 20.77
CA ASP A 305 -15.57 16.48 20.47
C ASP A 305 -16.92 16.04 21.05
N ASN A 306 -17.09 14.77 21.43
CA ASN A 306 -18.29 14.27 22.12
C ASN A 306 -17.95 13.16 23.12
N VAL A 307 -18.18 13.42 24.41
CA VAL A 307 -17.95 12.46 25.51
C VAL A 307 -19.03 11.38 25.63
N ASN A 308 -20.03 11.41 24.75
CA ASN A 308 -21.11 10.44 24.70
C ASN A 308 -20.82 9.33 23.70
N GLU A 309 -21.21 8.10 24.06
CA GLU A 309 -21.53 7.11 23.04
C GLU A 309 -22.86 7.49 22.40
N VAL A 310 -22.88 7.52 21.06
CA VAL A 310 -24.06 7.80 20.24
C VAL A 310 -24.35 6.58 19.38
N THR A 311 -25.61 6.22 19.25
CA THR A 311 -26.09 5.13 18.40
C THR A 311 -27.20 5.67 17.49
N SER A 312 -27.24 5.25 16.23
CA SER A 312 -28.26 5.65 15.29
C SER A 312 -29.66 5.11 15.65
N ASP A 313 -30.73 5.71 15.08
CA ASP A 313 -32.12 5.43 15.47
C ASP A 313 -32.69 4.09 14.97
N GLY A 314 -32.03 3.43 14.00
CA GLY A 314 -32.36 2.08 13.54
C GLY A 314 -33.41 2.03 12.43
N LEU A 315 -33.41 3.02 11.52
CA LEU A 315 -34.41 3.13 10.45
C LEU A 315 -34.29 2.05 9.37
N TYR A 316 -33.14 1.40 9.25
CA TYR A 316 -32.93 0.30 8.29
C TYR A 316 -33.00 -1.03 9.03
N THR A 317 -34.23 -1.53 9.11
CA THR A 317 -34.54 -2.91 9.51
C THR A 317 -34.97 -3.71 8.28
N GLY A 318 -34.52 -4.95 8.18
CA GLY A 318 -34.85 -5.86 7.08
C GLY A 318 -35.35 -7.20 7.62
N ARG A 319 -36.32 -7.81 6.93
CA ARG A 319 -36.86 -9.12 7.30
C ARG A 319 -36.51 -10.12 6.20
N PHE A 320 -35.80 -11.18 6.56
CA PHE A 320 -35.19 -12.13 5.63
C PHE A 320 -35.36 -13.57 6.13
N GLU A 321 -35.46 -14.52 5.21
CA GLU A 321 -35.60 -15.95 5.47
C GLU A 321 -34.23 -16.62 5.34
N VAL A 322 -33.86 -17.49 6.29
CA VAL A 322 -32.58 -18.24 6.27
C VAL A 322 -32.71 -19.49 5.40
N SER A 323 -31.67 -19.82 4.62
CA SER A 323 -31.74 -20.89 3.62
C SER A 323 -31.94 -22.27 4.26
N THR A 324 -32.61 -23.16 3.51
CA THR A 324 -32.72 -24.60 3.81
C THR A 324 -31.89 -25.47 2.87
N LYS A 325 -30.92 -24.86 2.19
CA LYS A 325 -30.03 -25.54 1.27
C LYS A 325 -28.67 -24.87 1.39
N ASP A 326 -27.75 -25.56 2.05
CA ASP A 326 -26.34 -25.32 1.82
C ASP A 326 -25.98 -25.66 0.38
N THR A 327 -25.08 -24.88 -0.19
CA THR A 327 -24.55 -25.06 -1.54
C THR A 327 -23.07 -24.78 -1.65
N ASP A 328 -22.37 -24.50 -0.55
CA ASP A 328 -20.99 -23.98 -0.44
C ASP A 328 -20.61 -24.16 1.05
N SER A 329 -20.28 -25.41 1.43
CA SER A 329 -20.25 -25.85 2.84
C SER A 329 -18.94 -25.54 3.57
N ASP A 330 -17.83 -25.34 2.86
CA ASP A 330 -16.54 -24.91 3.41
C ASP A 330 -16.42 -23.36 3.39
N GLY A 331 -17.06 -22.69 2.42
CA GLY A 331 -17.14 -21.24 2.28
C GLY A 331 -16.11 -20.64 1.32
N ASP A 332 -15.50 -21.41 0.42
CA ASP A 332 -14.53 -20.86 -0.53
C ASP A 332 -15.15 -20.11 -1.73
N GLY A 333 -16.44 -20.31 -1.99
CA GLY A 333 -17.19 -19.70 -3.10
C GLY A 333 -17.41 -20.62 -4.30
N ILE A 334 -16.91 -21.84 -4.24
CA ILE A 334 -17.27 -22.97 -5.10
C ILE A 334 -18.63 -23.52 -4.60
N GLN A 335 -19.28 -24.40 -5.37
CA GLN A 335 -20.55 -24.98 -4.95
C GLN A 335 -20.47 -26.48 -4.78
N ASP A 336 -20.61 -26.99 -3.55
CA ASP A 336 -20.84 -28.39 -3.12
C ASP A 336 -20.99 -29.49 -4.19
N ASN A 337 -21.89 -29.25 -5.15
CA ASN A 337 -22.21 -30.15 -6.25
C ASN A 337 -21.21 -30.08 -7.42
N MET A 338 -20.13 -29.32 -7.28
CA MET A 338 -18.96 -29.23 -8.15
C MET A 338 -17.83 -30.00 -7.44
N GLU A 339 -17.56 -29.76 -6.15
CA GLU A 339 -16.65 -30.59 -5.30
C GLU A 339 -17.27 -31.93 -4.86
N GLY A 340 -18.06 -32.59 -5.71
CA GLY A 340 -18.41 -34.00 -5.50
C GLY A 340 -19.22 -34.37 -4.24
N LYS A 341 -19.96 -33.45 -3.58
CA LYS A 341 -20.79 -33.73 -2.37
C LYS A 341 -21.75 -34.93 -2.46
N ARG A 342 -22.05 -35.39 -3.68
CA ARG A 342 -22.89 -36.59 -3.92
C ARG A 342 -22.10 -37.89 -3.95
N ASP A 343 -20.83 -37.81 -4.30
CA ASP A 343 -19.94 -38.92 -4.58
C ASP A 343 -19.02 -39.20 -3.38
N GLY A 344 -18.82 -38.19 -2.52
CA GLY A 344 -18.10 -38.33 -1.25
C GLY A 344 -16.60 -38.48 -1.48
N LEU A 345 -16.07 -37.59 -2.33
CA LEU A 345 -14.65 -37.48 -2.65
C LEU A 345 -13.88 -36.90 -1.45
N ASP A 346 -12.62 -37.31 -1.36
CA ASP A 346 -11.61 -37.01 -0.34
C ASP A 346 -10.30 -37.16 -1.12
N THR A 347 -9.86 -36.10 -1.81
CA THR A 347 -8.78 -36.16 -2.82
C THR A 347 -7.41 -36.32 -2.15
N ASP A 348 -7.07 -35.44 -1.20
CA ASP A 348 -5.79 -35.51 -0.46
C ASP A 348 -5.72 -36.66 0.57
N GLY A 349 -6.88 -37.12 1.07
CA GLY A 349 -6.99 -38.20 2.06
C GLY A 349 -6.84 -37.76 3.53
N ASP A 350 -6.95 -36.47 3.86
CA ASP A 350 -6.93 -35.96 5.25
C ASP A 350 -8.15 -36.43 6.07
N GLY A 351 -9.24 -36.80 5.41
CA GLY A 351 -10.47 -37.30 6.00
C GLY A 351 -11.57 -36.25 6.18
N LYS A 352 -11.37 -35.04 5.66
CA LYS A 352 -12.44 -34.16 5.14
C LYS A 352 -13.00 -34.77 3.84
N LEU A 353 -14.02 -34.13 3.30
CA LEU A 353 -14.53 -34.42 1.96
C LEU A 353 -14.40 -33.12 1.19
N ASN A 354 -14.14 -33.16 -0.11
CA ASN A 354 -13.80 -31.96 -0.89
C ASN A 354 -14.71 -30.75 -0.61
N TYR A 355 -16.04 -30.91 -0.69
CA TYR A 355 -17.02 -29.85 -0.31
C TYR A 355 -17.02 -29.35 1.17
N LEU A 356 -16.08 -29.81 1.99
CA LEU A 356 -15.83 -29.44 3.39
C LEU A 356 -14.35 -29.04 3.61
N ASP A 357 -13.57 -28.97 2.53
CA ASP A 357 -12.18 -28.55 2.50
C ASP A 357 -12.01 -27.39 1.54
N SER A 358 -10.97 -26.59 1.77
CA SER A 358 -10.72 -25.38 0.97
C SER A 358 -9.49 -25.50 0.05
N ASP A 359 -8.85 -26.66 0.09
CA ASP A 359 -7.51 -27.05 -0.38
C ASP A 359 -7.65 -28.56 -0.64
N ASP A 360 -8.34 -28.90 -1.74
CA ASP A 360 -8.91 -30.23 -2.02
C ASP A 360 -7.87 -31.35 -2.18
N ASP A 361 -6.71 -31.02 -2.75
CA ASP A 361 -5.61 -31.93 -3.07
C ASP A 361 -4.45 -31.85 -2.05
N GLY A 362 -4.47 -30.86 -1.16
CA GLY A 362 -3.50 -30.68 -0.08
C GLY A 362 -2.16 -30.10 -0.54
N ASP A 363 -2.11 -29.51 -1.73
CA ASP A 363 -0.96 -28.80 -2.28
C ASP A 363 -0.60 -27.56 -1.42
N GLY A 364 -1.60 -26.86 -0.86
CA GLY A 364 -1.44 -25.63 -0.08
C GLY A 364 -1.85 -24.34 -0.78
N ILE A 365 -2.35 -24.41 -2.01
CA ILE A 365 -3.16 -23.41 -2.70
C ILE A 365 -4.63 -23.60 -2.27
N PHE A 366 -5.47 -22.56 -2.39
CA PHE A 366 -6.90 -22.73 -2.18
C PHE A 366 -7.59 -23.07 -3.50
N THR A 367 -8.50 -24.04 -3.48
CA THR A 367 -9.22 -24.57 -4.65
C THR A 367 -9.96 -23.49 -5.47
N ARG A 368 -10.35 -22.38 -4.84
CA ARG A 368 -10.93 -21.20 -5.52
C ARG A 368 -9.97 -20.48 -6.48
N ASP A 369 -8.67 -20.57 -6.22
CA ASP A 369 -7.61 -19.81 -6.91
C ASP A 369 -7.06 -20.59 -8.13
N GLU A 370 -7.43 -21.88 -8.26
CA GLU A 370 -7.00 -22.85 -9.30
C GLU A 370 -8.02 -22.98 -10.45
N LEU A 371 -8.97 -22.04 -10.53
CA LEU A 371 -10.03 -22.06 -11.53
C LEU A 371 -9.48 -21.84 -12.97
N PRO A 372 -10.01 -22.55 -13.98
CA PRO A 372 -11.32 -23.20 -14.00
C PRO A 372 -11.31 -24.74 -13.83
N MET A 373 -12.34 -25.24 -13.14
CA MET A 373 -12.56 -26.67 -12.81
C MET A 373 -12.71 -27.66 -13.98
N ASP A 374 -12.74 -27.19 -15.22
CA ASP A 374 -12.74 -28.05 -16.42
C ASP A 374 -11.40 -28.04 -17.18
N ARG A 375 -10.36 -27.47 -16.55
CA ARG A 375 -8.95 -27.65 -16.91
C ARG A 375 -8.47 -29.01 -16.38
N ASP A 376 -7.62 -29.65 -17.18
CA ASP A 376 -7.03 -30.99 -17.03
C ASP A 376 -5.78 -30.89 -17.92
N THR A 377 -4.68 -30.36 -17.36
CA THR A 377 -3.56 -29.82 -18.13
C THR A 377 -2.63 -30.92 -18.66
N ASP A 378 -2.28 -31.92 -17.85
CA ASP A 378 -1.51 -33.08 -18.32
C ASP A 378 -2.35 -34.08 -19.15
N GLY A 379 -3.66 -34.12 -18.95
CA GLY A 379 -4.61 -35.00 -19.64
C GLY A 379 -4.79 -36.40 -19.02
N ASP A 380 -4.39 -36.62 -17.77
CA ASP A 380 -4.58 -37.88 -17.01
C ASP A 380 -6.07 -38.14 -16.70
N GLY A 381 -6.87 -37.07 -16.59
CA GLY A 381 -8.29 -37.10 -16.24
C GLY A 381 -8.61 -36.64 -14.82
N THR A 382 -7.60 -36.22 -14.06
CA THR A 382 -7.69 -35.43 -12.84
C THR A 382 -7.70 -33.95 -13.22
N PRO A 383 -8.74 -33.17 -12.88
CA PRO A 383 -8.72 -31.74 -13.10
C PRO A 383 -7.71 -31.06 -12.18
N ASP A 384 -7.04 -30.03 -12.68
CA ASP A 384 -6.00 -29.23 -12.02
C ASP A 384 -6.28 -28.90 -10.53
N TYR A 385 -7.48 -28.40 -10.20
CA TYR A 385 -7.88 -28.11 -8.81
C TYR A 385 -7.96 -29.32 -7.86
N LEU A 386 -7.68 -30.52 -8.35
CA LEU A 386 -7.59 -31.80 -7.64
C LEU A 386 -6.23 -32.48 -7.86
N ASP A 387 -5.26 -31.82 -8.51
CA ASP A 387 -3.93 -32.36 -8.81
C ASP A 387 -2.79 -31.47 -8.30
N SER A 388 -1.83 -32.09 -7.64
CA SER A 388 -0.78 -31.38 -6.90
C SER A 388 0.51 -31.13 -7.70
N ASP A 389 0.41 -31.35 -9.02
CA ASP A 389 1.42 -31.34 -10.09
C ASP A 389 0.62 -31.18 -11.42
N ASP A 390 0.07 -29.98 -11.65
CA ASP A 390 -0.96 -29.64 -12.67
C ASP A 390 -0.63 -30.17 -14.07
N ASP A 391 0.65 -30.14 -14.46
CA ASP A 391 1.11 -30.60 -15.77
C ASP A 391 1.90 -31.92 -15.75
N ASN A 392 2.20 -32.49 -14.58
CA ASN A 392 2.83 -33.81 -14.38
C ASN A 392 4.27 -33.90 -14.92
N ASP A 393 5.11 -32.94 -14.54
CA ASP A 393 6.54 -32.93 -14.83
C ASP A 393 7.42 -33.37 -13.63
N GLY A 394 6.84 -33.37 -12.43
CA GLY A 394 7.51 -33.75 -11.17
C GLY A 394 7.77 -32.59 -10.21
N ALA A 395 7.54 -31.34 -10.62
CA ALA A 395 7.39 -30.19 -9.76
C ALA A 395 6.03 -30.27 -9.00
N LYS A 396 5.75 -29.26 -8.17
CA LYS A 396 4.43 -29.13 -7.53
C LYS A 396 3.89 -27.75 -7.80
N THR A 397 2.61 -27.65 -8.14
CA THR A 397 1.92 -26.41 -8.47
C THR A 397 2.28 -25.26 -7.50
N ARG A 398 2.22 -25.48 -6.17
CA ARG A 398 2.66 -24.49 -5.16
C ARG A 398 4.14 -24.13 -5.19
N ASP A 399 5.01 -25.11 -5.41
CA ASP A 399 6.46 -24.92 -5.37
C ASP A 399 6.96 -24.18 -6.62
N GLU A 400 6.25 -24.28 -7.74
CA GLU A 400 6.47 -23.53 -8.98
C GLU A 400 6.06 -22.06 -8.89
N ILE A 401 4.85 -21.77 -8.37
CA ILE A 401 4.38 -20.37 -8.18
C ILE A 401 5.17 -19.61 -7.11
N ASN A 402 6.07 -20.29 -6.38
CA ASN A 402 7.01 -19.68 -5.45
C ASN A 402 7.99 -18.75 -6.21
N PRO A 403 8.15 -17.47 -5.82
CA PRO A 403 9.07 -16.54 -6.49
C PRO A 403 10.56 -16.95 -6.55
N ALA A 404 10.97 -18.01 -5.86
CA ALA A 404 12.31 -18.61 -6.00
C ALA A 404 12.42 -19.51 -7.23
N VAL A 405 11.38 -20.30 -7.52
CA VAL A 405 11.26 -21.15 -8.71
C VAL A 405 10.67 -20.30 -9.83
N GLY A 406 9.37 -20.04 -9.84
CA GLY A 406 8.72 -19.10 -10.75
C GLY A 406 8.59 -19.61 -12.19
N THR A 407 8.35 -20.90 -12.36
CA THR A 407 7.98 -21.60 -13.60
C THR A 407 6.47 -21.43 -13.89
N ASP A 408 6.00 -21.92 -15.04
CA ASP A 408 4.57 -21.90 -15.40
C ASP A 408 3.96 -23.31 -15.16
N PRO A 409 3.17 -23.53 -14.08
CA PRO A 409 2.69 -24.86 -13.65
C PRO A 409 1.68 -25.51 -14.62
N LEU A 410 1.56 -24.98 -15.83
CA LEU A 410 0.70 -25.46 -16.91
C LEU A 410 1.52 -25.85 -18.16
N LYS A 411 2.85 -25.94 -18.03
CA LYS A 411 3.83 -26.14 -19.09
C LYS A 411 5.10 -26.80 -18.52
N LYS A 412 5.10 -28.14 -18.49
CA LYS A 412 6.14 -29.16 -18.18
C LYS A 412 7.65 -28.89 -18.42
N ASP A 413 8.01 -27.77 -19.00
CA ASP A 413 9.28 -27.42 -19.65
C ASP A 413 9.09 -25.93 -19.93
N SER A 414 9.63 -25.03 -19.10
CA SER A 414 9.23 -23.61 -18.97
C SER A 414 9.92 -22.67 -19.96
N ASP A 415 11.19 -22.88 -20.29
CA ASP A 415 11.93 -22.16 -21.33
C ASP A 415 11.77 -22.78 -22.74
N GLY A 416 11.55 -24.10 -22.85
CA GLY A 416 11.44 -24.82 -24.12
C GLY A 416 12.70 -25.59 -24.53
N ASP A 417 13.58 -25.98 -23.61
CA ASP A 417 14.81 -26.72 -23.91
C ASP A 417 14.57 -28.24 -24.14
N GLY A 418 13.56 -28.83 -23.48
CA GLY A 418 13.24 -30.26 -23.57
C GLY A 418 13.71 -31.12 -22.38
N ILE A 419 14.15 -30.50 -21.30
CA ILE A 419 14.17 -31.02 -19.94
C ILE A 419 12.87 -30.55 -19.23
N PRO A 420 12.34 -31.31 -18.25
CA PRO A 420 11.16 -30.87 -17.50
C PRO A 420 11.54 -30.11 -16.22
N ASP A 421 10.78 -29.06 -15.87
CA ASP A 421 11.11 -28.15 -14.75
C ASP A 421 11.33 -28.92 -13.43
N GLY A 422 10.51 -29.95 -13.17
CA GLY A 422 10.66 -30.85 -12.02
C GLY A 422 11.99 -31.63 -11.94
N GLU A 423 12.71 -31.80 -13.05
CA GLU A 423 14.06 -32.39 -13.11
C GLU A 423 15.15 -31.35 -12.77
N GLU A 424 14.92 -30.08 -13.10
CA GLU A 424 15.89 -28.97 -13.06
C GLU A 424 15.81 -28.13 -11.77
N ILE A 425 14.61 -27.93 -11.23
CA ILE A 425 14.41 -27.39 -9.87
C ILE A 425 15.16 -28.26 -8.84
N GLY A 426 15.32 -29.54 -9.14
CA GLY A 426 16.09 -30.47 -8.34
C GLY A 426 15.41 -30.83 -7.00
N ALA A 427 16.23 -31.28 -6.04
CA ALA A 427 15.71 -31.95 -4.84
C ALA A 427 15.21 -31.04 -3.70
N ASP A 428 15.41 -29.72 -3.78
CA ASP A 428 14.97 -28.74 -2.77
C ASP A 428 14.54 -27.42 -3.45
N PRO A 429 13.23 -27.20 -3.71
CA PRO A 429 12.71 -25.98 -4.32
C PRO A 429 12.98 -24.66 -3.56
N ALA A 430 13.56 -24.73 -2.34
CA ALA A 430 14.07 -23.53 -1.66
C ALA A 430 15.46 -23.08 -2.18
N TYR A 431 16.14 -23.93 -2.95
CA TYR A 431 17.44 -23.72 -3.60
C TYR A 431 17.44 -24.45 -4.96
N PRO A 432 16.68 -23.94 -5.96
CA PRO A 432 16.72 -24.48 -7.32
C PRO A 432 18.14 -24.44 -7.90
N VAL A 433 18.38 -25.24 -8.93
CA VAL A 433 19.67 -25.25 -9.65
C VAL A 433 19.78 -23.98 -10.51
N ASP A 434 21.00 -23.47 -10.61
CA ASP A 434 21.44 -22.23 -11.27
C ASP A 434 22.90 -22.53 -11.62
N THR A 435 23.08 -23.17 -12.79
CA THR A 435 24.33 -23.85 -13.17
C THR A 435 25.44 -22.85 -13.52
N ASP A 436 25.19 -21.83 -14.36
CA ASP A 436 26.17 -20.78 -14.69
C ASP A 436 26.34 -19.69 -13.60
N GLY A 437 25.32 -19.48 -12.75
CA GLY A 437 25.32 -18.47 -11.68
C GLY A 437 24.88 -17.06 -12.11
N ASP A 438 24.23 -16.90 -13.26
CA ASP A 438 23.59 -15.68 -13.78
C ASP A 438 22.48 -15.18 -12.84
N GLY A 439 21.75 -16.11 -12.21
CA GLY A 439 20.61 -15.87 -11.33
C GLY A 439 19.24 -16.03 -12.00
N ASN A 440 19.20 -16.50 -13.24
CA ASN A 440 18.15 -17.39 -13.71
C ASN A 440 18.30 -18.77 -13.03
N ILE A 441 17.40 -19.70 -13.33
CA ILE A 441 17.52 -21.09 -12.85
C ILE A 441 17.43 -21.98 -14.07
N ASP A 442 18.03 -23.17 -14.03
CA ASP A 442 18.07 -24.14 -15.12
C ASP A 442 16.67 -24.30 -15.78
N ALA A 443 15.64 -24.57 -14.97
CA ALA A 443 14.21 -24.66 -15.37
C ALA A 443 13.57 -23.39 -15.99
N ARG A 444 14.34 -22.36 -16.31
CA ARG A 444 13.95 -21.15 -17.02
C ARG A 444 15.04 -20.62 -17.94
N ASP A 445 16.17 -21.30 -18.07
CA ASP A 445 17.27 -20.89 -18.94
C ASP A 445 17.43 -21.87 -20.10
N PRO A 446 17.20 -21.44 -21.36
CA PRO A 446 17.41 -22.32 -22.51
C PRO A 446 18.90 -22.61 -22.84
N ASP A 447 19.82 -22.33 -21.92
CA ASP A 447 21.30 -22.29 -22.01
C ASP A 447 21.86 -22.43 -20.57
N ASP A 448 21.82 -23.65 -20.02
CA ASP A 448 22.07 -24.00 -18.60
C ASP A 448 23.44 -23.53 -18.06
N ASP A 449 24.50 -23.59 -18.88
CA ASP A 449 25.89 -23.29 -18.48
C ASP A 449 26.47 -21.98 -19.03
N GLY A 450 25.72 -21.27 -19.89
CA GLY A 450 26.07 -19.95 -20.41
C GLY A 450 27.11 -19.98 -21.54
N ASP A 451 27.25 -21.10 -22.24
CA ASP A 451 28.12 -21.23 -23.41
C ASP A 451 27.50 -20.69 -24.73
N ASP A 452 26.33 -20.04 -24.76
CA ASP A 452 25.67 -19.61 -26.02
C ASP A 452 25.26 -20.78 -26.97
N ILE A 453 25.42 -22.07 -26.60
CA ILE A 453 24.78 -23.24 -27.22
C ILE A 453 23.50 -23.55 -26.41
N PRO A 454 22.31 -23.56 -27.04
CA PRO A 454 21.10 -23.86 -26.28
C PRO A 454 21.03 -25.33 -25.86
N THR A 455 20.77 -25.61 -24.58
CA THR A 455 20.69 -26.94 -23.92
C THR A 455 20.01 -28.03 -24.77
N ARG A 456 18.92 -27.67 -25.45
CA ARG A 456 18.16 -28.53 -26.37
C ARG A 456 18.94 -29.09 -27.58
N GLU A 457 20.04 -28.43 -27.98
CA GLU A 457 20.85 -28.76 -29.16
C GLU A 457 22.01 -29.71 -28.79
N GLU A 458 22.16 -29.98 -27.48
CA GLU A 458 23.22 -30.77 -26.86
C GLU A 458 22.77 -32.18 -26.45
N SER A 459 23.66 -32.91 -25.77
CA SER A 459 23.48 -34.33 -25.47
C SER A 459 23.26 -34.61 -23.98
N ARG A 460 21.99 -34.82 -23.60
CA ARG A 460 21.56 -35.24 -22.23
C ARG A 460 22.20 -36.52 -21.66
N GLU A 461 23.03 -37.26 -22.42
CA GLU A 461 23.77 -38.45 -21.96
C GLU A 461 25.30 -38.33 -22.12
N ALA A 462 25.82 -37.18 -22.56
CA ALA A 462 27.26 -36.98 -22.72
C ALA A 462 27.89 -36.36 -21.46
N ASP A 463 29.20 -36.55 -21.36
CA ASP A 463 30.12 -36.31 -20.24
C ASP A 463 31.50 -36.52 -20.90
N LEU A 464 31.96 -35.52 -21.66
CA LEU A 464 33.04 -35.68 -22.65
C LEU A 464 34.43 -35.83 -22.00
N ASP A 465 34.78 -35.02 -21.00
CA ASP A 465 36.03 -35.14 -20.24
C ASP A 465 36.02 -36.31 -19.21
N GLY A 466 34.83 -36.69 -18.70
CA GLY A 466 34.64 -37.74 -17.71
C GLY A 466 34.72 -37.30 -16.23
N ASP A 467 34.59 -36.00 -15.94
CA ASP A 467 34.47 -35.38 -14.62
C ASP A 467 33.21 -35.87 -13.87
N GLY A 468 32.10 -36.03 -14.60
CA GLY A 468 30.79 -36.44 -14.08
C GLY A 468 29.75 -35.33 -13.94
N VAL A 469 30.04 -34.10 -14.40
CA VAL A 469 29.05 -33.19 -14.99
C VAL A 469 28.63 -33.75 -16.37
N VAL A 470 27.55 -33.23 -16.95
CA VAL A 470 27.06 -33.61 -18.28
C VAL A 470 27.20 -32.40 -19.18
N ASP A 471 27.58 -32.60 -20.46
CA ASP A 471 27.97 -31.54 -21.42
C ASP A 471 27.15 -30.25 -21.27
N TYR A 472 25.81 -30.32 -21.36
CA TYR A 472 24.88 -29.17 -21.23
C TYR A 472 24.84 -28.43 -19.88
N ARG A 473 25.73 -28.79 -18.93
CA ARG A 473 25.94 -28.16 -17.63
C ARG A 473 27.41 -27.86 -17.37
N ASP A 474 28.25 -27.96 -18.40
CA ASP A 474 29.69 -27.74 -18.32
C ASP A 474 30.15 -26.90 -19.52
N ALA A 475 30.37 -25.61 -19.26
CA ALA A 475 30.81 -24.66 -20.28
C ALA A 475 32.22 -24.92 -20.87
N ASP A 476 32.86 -26.06 -20.59
CA ASP A 476 34.21 -26.51 -20.97
C ASP A 476 34.19 -28.05 -21.14
N ASP A 477 33.37 -28.54 -22.08
CA ASP A 477 33.00 -29.97 -22.32
C ASP A 477 34.16 -30.97 -22.19
N ASP A 478 35.33 -30.62 -22.72
CA ASP A 478 36.50 -31.51 -22.82
C ASP A 478 37.59 -31.25 -21.75
N GLY A 479 37.43 -30.18 -20.96
CA GLY A 479 38.28 -29.81 -19.82
C GLY A 479 39.65 -29.23 -20.18
N ASP A 480 39.83 -28.76 -21.42
CA ASP A 480 41.00 -28.03 -21.94
C ASP A 480 41.23 -26.68 -21.25
N GLY A 481 40.16 -25.94 -20.93
CA GLY A 481 40.23 -24.57 -20.43
C GLY A 481 39.69 -23.48 -21.38
N LEU A 482 39.24 -23.84 -22.58
CA LEU A 482 38.46 -23.04 -23.53
C LEU A 482 36.95 -23.36 -23.40
N PRO A 483 36.06 -22.37 -23.54
CA PRO A 483 34.63 -22.67 -23.54
C PRO A 483 34.19 -23.29 -24.86
N THR A 484 33.37 -24.34 -24.81
CA THR A 484 32.91 -25.17 -25.95
C THR A 484 32.50 -24.35 -27.19
N LYS A 485 31.83 -23.21 -26.99
CA LYS A 485 31.45 -22.23 -28.03
C LYS A 485 32.55 -21.63 -28.88
N ASP A 486 33.71 -21.36 -28.27
CA ASP A 486 34.85 -20.71 -28.95
C ASP A 486 35.51 -21.70 -29.94
N GLU A 487 35.22 -23.00 -29.79
CA GLU A 487 35.78 -24.12 -30.54
C GLU A 487 34.89 -24.56 -31.72
N LEU A 488 33.64 -24.07 -31.79
CA LEU A 488 32.69 -24.49 -32.81
C LEU A 488 33.17 -24.14 -34.25
N PRO A 489 32.91 -25.02 -35.24
CA PRO A 489 32.16 -26.28 -35.13
C PRO A 489 33.05 -27.49 -34.79
N VAL A 490 32.55 -28.40 -33.95
CA VAL A 490 33.14 -29.72 -33.53
C VAL A 490 33.47 -30.74 -34.65
N THR A 491 33.51 -30.29 -35.91
CA THR A 491 33.89 -31.08 -37.10
C THR A 491 34.98 -30.38 -37.93
N ARG A 492 35.53 -29.27 -37.45
CA ARG A 492 36.76 -28.65 -37.95
C ARG A 492 37.95 -29.52 -37.51
N ASP A 493 38.94 -29.60 -38.37
CA ASP A 493 40.17 -30.41 -38.28
C ASP A 493 41.15 -29.63 -39.17
N THR A 494 41.77 -28.62 -38.58
CA THR A 494 42.41 -27.50 -39.30
C THR A 494 43.77 -27.90 -39.87
N ASP A 495 44.63 -28.58 -39.12
CA ASP A 495 45.90 -29.12 -39.61
C ASP A 495 45.75 -30.42 -40.44
N GLY A 496 44.67 -31.20 -40.20
CA GLY A 496 44.40 -32.47 -40.87
C GLY A 496 45.02 -33.71 -40.21
N ASP A 497 45.45 -33.63 -38.96
CA ASP A 497 45.97 -34.75 -38.13
C ASP A 497 44.89 -35.82 -37.87
N GLY A 498 43.64 -35.39 -37.72
CA GLY A 498 42.48 -36.23 -37.44
C GLY A 498 41.99 -36.18 -35.98
N ILE A 499 42.58 -35.34 -35.15
CA ILE A 499 41.97 -34.72 -33.97
C ILE A 499 41.16 -33.50 -34.45
N PRO A 500 39.87 -33.35 -34.08
CA PRO A 500 39.14 -32.13 -34.36
C PRO A 500 39.62 -30.96 -33.50
N ASP A 501 39.52 -29.72 -33.99
CA ASP A 501 40.01 -28.50 -33.33
C ASP A 501 39.63 -28.39 -31.84
N TYR A 502 38.37 -28.66 -31.48
CA TYR A 502 37.86 -28.67 -30.09
C TYR A 502 38.43 -29.77 -29.16
N GLN A 503 39.42 -30.53 -29.64
CA GLN A 503 40.19 -31.54 -28.89
C GLN A 503 41.69 -31.44 -29.18
N ASP A 504 42.11 -30.44 -29.98
CA ASP A 504 43.50 -30.22 -30.35
C ASP A 504 44.04 -28.99 -29.60
N PRO A 505 45.03 -29.14 -28.70
CA PRO A 505 45.60 -28.00 -27.99
C PRO A 505 46.43 -27.05 -28.89
N ASP A 506 46.49 -27.28 -30.20
CA ASP A 506 47.37 -26.66 -31.21
C ASP A 506 46.71 -26.79 -32.62
N ASP A 507 45.50 -26.21 -32.80
CA ASP A 507 44.57 -26.36 -33.95
C ASP A 507 45.23 -26.39 -35.36
N ASP A 508 46.27 -25.57 -35.57
CA ASP A 508 46.96 -25.43 -36.86
C ASP A 508 48.37 -26.07 -36.92
N ASN A 509 48.84 -26.62 -35.79
CA ASN A 509 50.10 -27.32 -35.62
C ASN A 509 51.35 -26.48 -35.94
N ASP A 510 51.29 -25.16 -35.76
CA ASP A 510 52.50 -24.31 -35.67
C ASP A 510 53.27 -24.61 -34.36
N GLY A 511 52.55 -24.99 -33.30
CA GLY A 511 53.04 -25.35 -31.97
C GLY A 511 53.24 -24.20 -31.00
N LEU A 512 52.47 -23.13 -31.16
CA LEU A 512 51.81 -22.42 -30.07
C LEU A 512 50.67 -23.30 -29.51
N ALA A 513 49.92 -22.78 -28.54
CA ALA A 513 48.74 -23.48 -28.05
C ALA A 513 47.53 -22.60 -28.31
N THR A 514 46.43 -23.17 -28.79
CA THR A 514 45.18 -22.47 -29.14
C THR A 514 44.76 -21.49 -28.04
N LEU A 515 44.86 -21.92 -26.78
CA LEU A 515 44.61 -21.11 -25.59
C LEU A 515 45.54 -19.88 -25.43
N ASP A 516 46.83 -20.03 -25.70
CA ASP A 516 47.83 -18.94 -25.58
C ASP A 516 47.69 -17.94 -26.72
N GLU A 517 47.34 -18.41 -27.92
CA GLU A 517 46.97 -17.58 -29.06
C GLU A 517 45.72 -16.76 -28.77
N LEU A 518 44.61 -17.41 -28.41
CA LEU A 518 43.36 -16.74 -28.10
C LEU A 518 43.46 -15.80 -26.90
N ARG A 519 44.25 -16.13 -25.86
CA ARG A 519 44.28 -15.35 -24.60
C ARG A 519 45.45 -14.36 -24.49
N LYS A 520 46.68 -14.73 -24.87
CA LYS A 520 47.89 -13.90 -24.71
C LYS A 520 48.26 -13.12 -25.98
N LEU A 521 48.41 -13.82 -27.11
CA LEU A 521 49.00 -13.27 -28.34
C LEU A 521 47.96 -12.53 -29.21
N LYS A 522 46.70 -12.99 -29.15
CA LYS A 522 45.57 -12.55 -29.99
C LYS A 522 45.78 -12.84 -31.49
N THR A 523 46.52 -13.90 -31.82
CA THR A 523 46.68 -14.47 -33.15
C THR A 523 45.41 -15.25 -33.58
N ASP A 524 45.37 -15.75 -34.81
CA ASP A 524 44.28 -16.54 -35.38
C ASP A 524 44.67 -18.04 -35.33
N PRO A 525 44.26 -18.81 -34.30
CA PRO A 525 44.80 -20.16 -34.05
C PRO A 525 44.45 -21.19 -35.14
N LEU A 526 43.65 -20.80 -36.14
CA LEU A 526 43.33 -21.64 -37.28
C LEU A 526 44.33 -21.47 -38.43
N ARG A 527 45.42 -20.72 -38.19
CA ARG A 527 46.33 -20.17 -39.21
C ARG A 527 47.70 -19.87 -38.62
N ALA A 528 48.64 -20.79 -38.86
CA ALA A 528 50.07 -20.76 -38.54
C ALA A 528 50.90 -19.61 -39.20
N ASP A 529 50.24 -18.56 -39.67
CA ASP A 529 50.71 -17.36 -40.37
C ASP A 529 49.50 -16.39 -40.39
N SER A 530 49.27 -15.71 -39.26
CA SER A 530 48.08 -14.90 -38.97
C SER A 530 47.89 -13.75 -39.98
N ASP A 531 48.91 -12.93 -40.19
CA ASP A 531 48.86 -11.76 -41.08
C ASP A 531 49.12 -12.08 -42.57
N ASN A 532 49.58 -13.31 -42.86
CA ASN A 532 49.89 -13.82 -44.18
C ASN A 532 51.19 -13.25 -44.80
N ASP A 533 52.23 -13.01 -44.00
CA ASP A 533 53.60 -12.77 -44.46
C ASP A 533 54.42 -14.07 -44.69
N GLY A 534 54.10 -15.16 -44.01
CA GLY A 534 54.78 -16.45 -44.23
C GLY A 534 56.19 -16.55 -43.61
N VAL A 535 56.45 -15.79 -42.54
CA VAL A 535 56.90 -16.38 -41.27
C VAL A 535 55.68 -17.03 -40.57
N SER A 536 55.88 -17.74 -39.47
CA SER A 536 54.81 -18.35 -38.67
C SER A 536 54.80 -17.74 -37.29
N ASP A 537 53.62 -17.51 -36.73
CA ASP A 537 53.38 -16.80 -35.48
C ASP A 537 54.36 -17.22 -34.36
N LYS A 538 54.58 -18.52 -34.19
CA LYS A 538 55.56 -19.09 -33.24
C LYS A 538 57.01 -18.61 -33.38
N ASP A 539 57.49 -18.46 -34.60
CA ASP A 539 58.87 -18.04 -34.89
C ASP A 539 59.04 -16.52 -34.59
N GLU A 540 57.94 -15.76 -34.57
CA GLU A 540 57.89 -14.30 -34.40
C GLU A 540 57.62 -13.88 -32.95
N VAL A 541 56.66 -14.51 -32.25
CA VAL A 541 56.36 -14.17 -30.84
C VAL A 541 57.51 -14.47 -29.87
N GLY A 542 58.51 -15.23 -30.32
CA GLY A 542 59.75 -15.45 -29.60
C GLY A 542 59.64 -16.36 -28.39
N GLY A 543 60.51 -16.15 -27.40
CA GLY A 543 60.71 -17.10 -26.30
C GLY A 543 59.94 -16.85 -24.99
N ASP A 544 59.18 -15.75 -24.90
CA ASP A 544 58.47 -15.33 -23.68
C ASP A 544 57.08 -14.78 -24.05
N LEU A 545 56.06 -15.64 -24.07
CA LEU A 545 54.71 -15.30 -24.54
C LEU A 545 53.97 -14.25 -23.67
N GLU A 546 54.53 -13.85 -22.53
CA GLU A 546 54.04 -12.73 -21.71
C GLU A 546 54.60 -11.36 -22.19
N GLN A 547 55.63 -11.39 -23.05
CA GLN A 547 56.26 -10.24 -23.71
C GLN A 547 56.65 -10.65 -25.14
N PRO A 548 55.65 -10.88 -26.04
CA PRO A 548 55.90 -11.14 -27.45
C PRO A 548 56.69 -10.01 -28.11
N VAL A 549 57.34 -10.32 -29.24
CA VAL A 549 58.16 -9.36 -29.98
C VAL A 549 57.26 -8.32 -30.66
N ASP A 550 57.75 -7.07 -30.67
CA ASP A 550 57.17 -5.85 -31.23
C ASP A 550 58.39 -5.05 -31.72
N SER A 551 58.76 -5.25 -32.99
CA SER A 551 60.05 -4.88 -33.56
C SER A 551 60.17 -3.38 -33.88
N ASP A 552 59.12 -2.75 -34.42
CA ASP A 552 59.09 -1.29 -34.65
C ASP A 552 58.65 -0.47 -33.42
N GLY A 553 57.92 -1.09 -32.47
CA GLY A 553 57.46 -0.48 -31.22
C GLY A 553 56.11 0.25 -31.32
N ASP A 554 55.27 -0.02 -32.33
CA ASP A 554 53.94 0.60 -32.48
C ASP A 554 52.86 0.01 -31.55
N GLY A 555 53.08 -1.22 -31.05
CA GLY A 555 52.19 -1.94 -30.14
C GLY A 555 51.32 -3.01 -30.81
N ILE A 556 51.53 -3.32 -32.09
CA ILE A 556 51.21 -4.61 -32.71
C ILE A 556 52.40 -5.55 -32.44
N ILE A 557 52.16 -6.86 -32.40
CA ILE A 557 53.23 -7.87 -32.25
C ILE A 557 53.63 -8.38 -33.63
N ASP A 558 54.88 -8.80 -33.81
CA ASP A 558 55.45 -9.15 -35.13
C ASP A 558 54.57 -10.16 -35.88
N ALA A 559 54.10 -11.24 -35.21
CA ALA A 559 53.14 -12.24 -35.69
C ALA A 559 51.76 -11.72 -36.18
N LYS A 560 51.56 -10.41 -36.20
CA LYS A 560 50.34 -9.72 -36.59
C LYS A 560 50.61 -8.45 -37.42
N ASP A 561 51.86 -8.14 -37.75
CA ASP A 561 52.23 -7.04 -38.62
C ASP A 561 53.12 -7.49 -39.80
N ALA A 562 52.50 -7.57 -40.98
CA ALA A 562 53.12 -8.05 -42.20
C ALA A 562 54.18 -7.09 -42.82
N ASP A 563 54.76 -6.19 -42.03
CA ASP A 563 55.79 -5.16 -42.30
C ASP A 563 56.43 -4.81 -40.92
N ASP A 564 56.99 -5.82 -40.23
CA ASP A 564 57.35 -5.84 -38.79
C ASP A 564 58.35 -4.76 -38.33
N ASP A 565 59.22 -4.28 -39.22
CA ASP A 565 60.17 -3.17 -38.99
C ASP A 565 59.67 -1.80 -39.52
N ASN A 566 58.54 -1.81 -40.23
CA ASN A 566 57.82 -0.67 -40.79
C ASN A 566 58.66 0.17 -41.80
N ASP A 567 59.60 -0.46 -42.52
CA ASP A 567 60.35 0.20 -43.60
C ASP A 567 59.53 0.40 -44.89
N GLY A 568 58.43 -0.34 -45.05
CA GLY A 568 57.54 -0.32 -46.21
C GLY A 568 57.72 -1.49 -47.19
N ILE A 569 58.50 -2.51 -46.82
CA ILE A 569 58.65 -3.80 -47.50
C ILE A 569 57.98 -4.87 -46.63
N PRO A 570 56.88 -5.50 -47.11
CA PRO A 570 56.26 -6.57 -46.35
C PRO A 570 57.22 -7.75 -46.12
N THR A 571 57.41 -8.16 -44.86
CA THR A 571 58.38 -9.14 -44.30
C THR A 571 58.58 -10.36 -45.20
N ARG A 572 57.48 -10.87 -45.76
CA ARG A 572 57.47 -11.96 -46.76
C ARG A 572 58.41 -11.83 -47.94
N LYS A 573 58.76 -10.61 -48.33
CA LYS A 573 59.62 -10.29 -49.48
C LYS A 573 61.09 -10.19 -49.11
N GLU A 574 61.39 -10.09 -47.84
CA GLU A 574 62.72 -9.88 -47.31
C GLU A 574 63.57 -11.15 -47.39
N PRO A 575 64.90 -11.02 -47.50
CA PRO A 575 65.83 -12.09 -47.21
C PRO A 575 65.64 -12.61 -45.78
N ALA A 576 65.80 -13.92 -45.58
CA ALA A 576 65.62 -14.59 -44.29
C ALA A 576 66.71 -14.27 -43.23
N ALA A 577 67.37 -13.12 -43.33
CA ALA A 577 68.29 -12.57 -42.35
C ALA A 577 67.73 -11.31 -41.65
N GLY A 578 66.85 -10.54 -42.32
CA GLY A 578 66.25 -9.29 -41.82
C GLY A 578 64.90 -9.42 -41.10
N ARG A 579 64.08 -10.40 -41.52
CA ARG A 579 62.70 -10.75 -41.08
C ARG A 579 62.38 -10.86 -39.58
N LEU A 580 63.34 -10.58 -38.71
CA LEU A 580 63.22 -10.69 -37.24
C LEU A 580 64.10 -9.64 -36.52
N ASN A 581 64.66 -8.66 -37.25
CA ASN A 581 65.62 -7.69 -36.70
C ASN A 581 65.81 -6.37 -37.47
N GLY A 582 65.22 -6.18 -38.65
CA GLY A 582 65.36 -4.96 -39.46
C GLY A 582 66.78 -4.65 -39.94
N ASP A 583 67.57 -5.68 -40.29
CA ASP A 583 68.95 -5.61 -40.82
C ASP A 583 69.09 -6.62 -41.98
N ASP A 584 68.56 -6.26 -43.15
CA ASP A 584 68.20 -7.20 -44.22
C ASP A 584 69.38 -7.93 -44.89
N ASP A 585 70.53 -7.27 -45.02
CA ASP A 585 71.77 -7.89 -45.50
C ASP A 585 72.74 -8.34 -44.37
N GLY A 586 72.42 -7.94 -43.13
CA GLY A 586 73.11 -8.29 -41.90
C GLY A 586 74.43 -7.55 -41.66
N ASP A 587 74.74 -6.46 -42.36
CA ASP A 587 75.97 -5.68 -42.14
C ASP A 587 75.98 -4.93 -40.80
N GLY A 588 74.81 -4.75 -40.19
CA GLY A 588 74.60 -4.06 -38.91
C GLY A 588 74.13 -2.61 -39.06
N LEU A 589 73.70 -2.19 -40.25
CA LEU A 589 72.99 -0.95 -40.55
C LEU A 589 71.50 -1.28 -40.74
N PRO A 590 70.58 -0.74 -39.93
CA PRO A 590 69.18 -1.13 -40.06
C PRO A 590 68.58 -0.73 -41.42
N THR A 591 67.72 -1.56 -42.00
CA THR A 591 67.08 -1.37 -43.32
C THR A 591 66.43 0.01 -43.43
N SER A 592 65.69 0.40 -42.39
CA SER A 592 65.06 1.72 -42.29
C SER A 592 66.06 2.90 -42.27
N VAL A 593 67.34 2.71 -41.93
CA VAL A 593 68.41 3.71 -42.00
C VAL A 593 68.99 3.78 -43.42
N GLU A 594 69.19 2.63 -44.05
CA GLU A 594 69.70 2.52 -45.42
C GLU A 594 68.79 3.21 -46.42
N VAL A 595 67.48 2.94 -46.35
CA VAL A 595 66.44 3.61 -47.16
C VAL A 595 66.49 5.14 -47.01
N LYS A 596 66.94 5.67 -45.86
CA LYS A 596 67.09 7.11 -45.61
C LYS A 596 68.40 7.68 -46.19
N LEU A 597 69.45 6.86 -46.29
CA LEU A 597 70.76 7.24 -46.84
C LEU A 597 70.85 7.04 -48.36
N GLY A 598 70.04 6.13 -48.90
CA GLY A 598 70.01 5.78 -50.32
C GLY A 598 70.91 4.60 -50.70
N THR A 599 71.45 3.88 -49.70
CA THR A 599 72.09 2.57 -49.87
C THR A 599 71.06 1.51 -50.28
N ASP A 600 71.52 0.35 -50.75
CA ASP A 600 70.71 -0.75 -51.26
C ASP A 600 70.53 -1.81 -50.17
N PRO A 601 69.40 -1.83 -49.42
CA PRO A 601 69.23 -2.61 -48.19
C PRO A 601 69.39 -4.13 -48.30
N TYR A 602 69.59 -4.65 -49.51
CA TYR A 602 69.83 -6.06 -49.78
C TYR A 602 71.30 -6.36 -50.11
N LYS A 603 72.21 -5.39 -49.93
CA LYS A 603 73.62 -5.49 -50.27
C LYS A 603 74.46 -4.70 -49.28
N ARG A 604 75.16 -5.47 -48.44
CA ARG A 604 76.17 -5.02 -47.47
C ARG A 604 77.16 -3.98 -47.99
N ASP A 605 77.40 -3.99 -49.29
CA ASP A 605 78.34 -3.18 -50.04
C ASP A 605 77.54 -2.66 -51.24
N SER A 606 77.05 -1.41 -51.11
CA SER A 606 76.08 -0.81 -52.02
C SER A 606 76.68 -0.45 -53.37
N ASP A 607 77.90 0.09 -53.35
CA ASP A 607 78.58 0.64 -54.51
C ASP A 607 79.55 -0.35 -55.19
N GLY A 608 80.03 -1.37 -54.46
CA GLY A 608 80.88 -2.45 -54.90
C GLY A 608 82.39 -2.22 -54.69
N ASP A 609 82.82 -1.30 -53.82
CA ASP A 609 84.24 -1.05 -53.51
C ASP A 609 84.90 -2.22 -52.72
N GLY A 610 84.12 -2.91 -51.88
CA GLY A 610 84.55 -4.02 -51.02
C GLY A 610 84.58 -3.74 -49.51
N ILE A 611 84.01 -2.63 -49.04
CA ILE A 611 83.74 -2.29 -47.64
C ILE A 611 82.23 -2.45 -47.38
N ASP A 612 81.85 -2.88 -46.16
CA ASP A 612 80.44 -2.97 -45.78
C ASP A 612 79.89 -1.57 -45.41
N ASP A 613 78.77 -1.11 -45.97
CA ASP A 613 78.13 0.21 -45.86
C ASP A 613 78.09 0.72 -44.41
N ARG A 614 77.78 -0.16 -43.45
CA ARG A 614 77.77 0.12 -42.01
C ARG A 614 79.07 0.69 -41.47
N THR A 615 80.19 0.30 -42.09
CA THR A 615 81.56 0.69 -41.74
C THR A 615 81.85 2.12 -42.17
N GLU A 616 81.24 2.56 -43.27
CA GLU A 616 81.41 3.88 -43.88
C GLU A 616 80.43 4.87 -43.28
N VAL A 617 79.21 4.40 -42.99
CA VAL A 617 78.19 5.08 -42.18
C VAL A 617 78.53 4.98 -40.68
N ASP A 618 79.70 5.50 -40.30
CA ASP A 618 80.20 5.56 -38.91
C ASP A 618 79.25 6.39 -38.00
N ASN A 619 78.41 7.26 -38.59
CA ASN A 619 77.29 7.93 -37.92
C ASN A 619 76.11 8.21 -38.91
N PRO A 620 74.98 7.48 -38.82
CA PRO A 620 73.81 7.68 -39.68
C PRO A 620 73.21 9.10 -39.70
N ALA A 621 73.38 9.89 -38.64
CA ALA A 621 72.85 11.26 -38.57
C ALA A 621 73.75 12.30 -39.27
N ALA A 622 74.96 11.90 -39.69
CA ALA A 622 75.91 12.71 -40.44
C ALA A 622 76.83 11.74 -41.22
N PRO A 623 76.32 11.12 -42.31
CA PRO A 623 77.10 10.21 -43.13
C PRO A 623 78.31 10.95 -43.70
N ARG A 624 79.35 10.17 -44.02
CA ARG A 624 80.64 10.68 -44.42
C ARG A 624 80.67 10.96 -45.92
N ASP A 625 81.43 11.98 -46.28
CA ASP A 625 81.72 12.46 -47.64
C ASP A 625 83.21 12.86 -47.58
N SER A 626 84.08 11.90 -47.92
CA SER A 626 85.52 11.97 -47.65
C SER A 626 86.27 12.86 -48.66
N ASP A 627 85.82 12.95 -49.91
CA ASP A 627 86.43 13.75 -50.97
C ASP A 627 85.80 15.17 -51.11
N GLY A 628 84.52 15.33 -50.75
CA GLY A 628 83.76 16.59 -50.79
C GLY A 628 82.94 16.84 -52.06
N ASP A 629 82.69 15.82 -52.88
CA ASP A 629 81.85 15.79 -54.08
C ASP A 629 80.37 16.04 -53.78
N GLY A 630 79.89 15.51 -52.65
CA GLY A 630 78.48 15.55 -52.22
C GLY A 630 77.74 14.22 -52.32
N THR A 631 78.41 13.16 -52.77
CA THR A 631 78.04 11.75 -52.53
C THR A 631 78.53 11.32 -51.14
N ILE A 632 77.95 10.27 -50.56
CA ILE A 632 78.43 9.71 -49.28
C ILE A 632 79.34 8.52 -49.56
N ASP A 633 80.32 8.25 -48.70
CA ASP A 633 81.35 7.20 -48.89
C ASP A 633 80.69 5.86 -49.33
N ALA A 634 79.67 5.38 -48.61
CA ALA A 634 78.87 4.17 -48.93
C ALA A 634 78.07 4.17 -50.25
N LEU A 635 78.26 5.17 -51.11
CA LEU A 635 77.65 5.28 -52.44
C LEU A 635 78.67 5.74 -53.51
N ASP A 636 79.97 5.88 -53.17
CA ASP A 636 80.97 6.49 -54.04
C ASP A 636 82.19 5.61 -54.36
N THR A 637 82.09 4.96 -55.51
CA THR A 637 83.01 3.93 -56.05
C THR A 637 84.47 4.35 -56.29
N ASP A 638 84.90 5.56 -55.92
CA ASP A 638 86.26 6.05 -56.11
C ASP A 638 87.05 6.55 -54.86
N ASP A 639 86.57 6.27 -53.64
CA ASP A 639 87.29 6.58 -52.39
C ASP A 639 88.63 5.79 -52.21
N ASP A 640 89.61 6.39 -51.49
CA ASP A 640 91.07 6.10 -51.58
C ASP A 640 91.81 6.05 -50.21
#